data_AF-A0A3D3PS27-F1
#
_entry.id   AF-A0A3D3PS27-F1
#
_cell.length_a   1.000
_cell.length_b   1.000
_cell.length_c   1.000
_cell.angle_alpha   90.00
_cell.angle_beta   90.00
_cell.angle_gamma   90.00
#
_symmetry.space_group_name_H-M   'P 1'
#
loop_
_entity.id
_entity.type
_entity.pdbx_description
1 polymer ?
#
loop_
_entity_poly.entity_id
_entity_poly.type
_entity_poly.pdbx_seq_one_letter_code
_entity_poly.pdbx_strand_id
1 'polypeptide(L)'
;MTTLPDFRSAATIKDHIAHTMAFYHPRCIDASGGFYHFFKDDGSVYDHANRHLVSSARFIFNYAMAYRQFGNVEYLEQVRHGLRFLRDVHRDPATGGYAWQLRWSECHKTITDSDNHCYGLAFVLLAYAHALMAGVTEAHEYLDETYALMEARFWQPEHGLYADQACADWSRLDSYRGQNANMHACEALLAAFDATGQVHYLHRAETLAHNITVRQAVCSGGMIWEHYHDDWSVDWNYNRDDPRNLFRPWGYQPGHFTEWAKLLVLLERHAGHLQRGSDWLLPRAESLFSCAVTHAWDADHGGIHYGFAPDFVICDSDKYFWVQAETLAAAALLAERTGNTAYWDWYQKIWAYSWQHFVDHRHGAWYRILSSDNRKLSNDKSPAGKTDYHTMGACHDILRVLQAEWPRVVCAGEALTDLIHGQAHQWRSQVGGSSWNVARVLSGLGVSTAFAGAISRDIFGDTLWQASADAGLDLRFLQRNSKSPLLAIVAQTHPPDYFFVGDDSADLQFDPQQLPFGWQGHVQWVHFGGISLAREPLSTSLLALAAQLKTAGVRVSYDPNFRKLMDRRYDSMLQQMTVLSDVVKVSDDDLRGLFRTDDLDAALAQLRSFNPRAAYLYTRGDQGASLHVGADSWHAPAPAITVADSVGAGDASIAGFLFSVIDGANHGWDAHLRFAVAAGAAACLAAGASPPTLGQIESLLNS
;
A
#
# COMPACT_ATOMS: atom_id res chain seq x y z
N MET A 1 36.79 12.14 -3.47
CA MET A 1 35.56 11.52 -3.98
C MET A 1 34.54 11.59 -2.85
N THR A 2 33.50 12.40 -3.00
CA THR A 2 32.36 12.36 -2.07
C THR A 2 31.65 11.03 -2.25
N THR A 3 31.59 10.23 -1.21
CA THR A 3 30.80 9.00 -1.17
C THR A 3 29.33 9.36 -1.40
N LEU A 4 28.70 8.73 -2.39
CA LEU A 4 27.27 8.91 -2.65
C LEU A 4 26.45 8.42 -1.43
N PRO A 5 25.29 9.04 -1.13
CA PRO A 5 24.33 8.49 -0.17
C PRO A 5 23.88 7.08 -0.56
N ASP A 6 23.48 6.28 0.43
CA ASP A 6 22.79 5.02 0.16
C ASP A 6 21.34 5.31 -0.24
N PHE A 7 21.09 5.36 -1.55
CA PHE A 7 19.76 5.58 -2.10
C PHE A 7 18.81 4.38 -1.94
N ARG A 8 19.26 3.24 -1.39
CA ARG A 8 18.38 2.13 -0.97
C ARG A 8 17.97 2.23 0.50
N SER A 9 18.49 3.22 1.23
CA SER A 9 18.04 3.52 2.59
C SER A 9 16.79 4.38 2.56
N ALA A 10 15.73 3.91 3.22
CA ALA A 10 14.51 4.67 3.43
C ALA A 10 14.74 6.01 4.16
N ALA A 11 15.73 6.08 5.04
CA ALA A 11 16.10 7.31 5.73
C ALA A 11 16.65 8.35 4.73
N THR A 12 17.58 7.95 3.87
CA THR A 12 18.14 8.82 2.81
C THR A 12 17.04 9.41 1.93
N ILE A 13 16.07 8.60 1.51
CA ILE A 13 14.98 9.06 0.65
C ILE A 13 14.02 9.99 1.42
N LYS A 14 13.69 9.69 2.69
CA LYS A 14 12.91 10.58 3.56
C LYS A 14 13.60 11.94 3.74
N ASP A 15 14.90 11.94 3.99
CA ASP A 15 15.69 13.16 4.17
C ASP A 15 15.71 14.01 2.89
N HIS A 16 15.80 13.37 1.71
CA HIS A 16 15.75 14.07 0.43
C HIS A 16 14.38 14.71 0.14
N ILE A 17 13.27 14.03 0.51
CA ILE A 17 11.93 14.62 0.44
C ILE A 17 11.85 15.82 1.39
N ALA A 18 12.31 15.68 2.64
CA ALA A 18 12.30 16.77 3.62
C ALA A 18 13.13 17.98 3.15
N HIS A 19 14.30 17.73 2.55
CA HIS A 19 15.16 18.76 1.95
C HIS A 19 14.46 19.50 0.80
N THR A 20 13.70 18.79 -0.04
CA THR A 20 12.90 19.39 -1.11
C THR A 20 11.71 20.18 -0.55
N MET A 21 11.02 19.66 0.46
CA MET A 21 9.95 20.39 1.15
C MET A 21 10.46 21.68 1.80
N ALA A 22 11.67 21.69 2.40
CA ALA A 22 12.27 22.89 2.99
C ALA A 22 12.61 23.99 1.95
N PHE A 23 12.75 23.64 0.67
CA PHE A 23 12.86 24.63 -0.40
C PHE A 23 11.54 25.38 -0.60
N TYR A 24 10.39 24.70 -0.53
CA TYR A 24 9.08 25.33 -0.78
C TYR A 24 8.40 25.84 0.48
N HIS A 25 8.46 25.11 1.58
CA HIS A 25 7.77 25.45 2.82
C HIS A 25 8.61 26.36 3.72
N PRO A 26 8.04 27.45 4.29
CA PRO A 26 6.69 27.97 4.08
C PRO A 26 6.59 28.97 2.92
N ARG A 27 7.70 29.30 2.23
CA ARG A 27 7.79 30.42 1.28
C ARG A 27 6.85 30.35 0.07
N CYS A 28 6.36 29.17 -0.30
CA CYS A 28 5.41 29.02 -1.40
C CYS A 28 3.99 29.44 -1.02
N ILE A 29 3.68 29.59 0.27
CA ILE A 29 2.33 29.87 0.74
C ILE A 29 2.02 31.35 0.50
N ASP A 30 0.97 31.63 -0.26
CA ASP A 30 0.40 32.96 -0.37
C ASP A 30 -0.73 33.09 0.64
N ALA A 31 -0.52 33.91 1.67
CA ALA A 31 -1.50 34.12 2.74
C ALA A 31 -2.84 34.69 2.23
N SER A 32 -2.85 35.35 1.06
CA SER A 32 -4.08 35.83 0.43
C SER A 32 -4.88 34.72 -0.27
N GLY A 33 -4.24 33.59 -0.60
CA GLY A 33 -4.88 32.45 -1.26
C GLY A 33 -3.92 31.65 -2.12
N GLY A 34 -3.93 30.32 -1.94
CA GLY A 34 -3.15 29.39 -2.76
C GLY A 34 -1.64 29.49 -2.54
N PHE A 35 -0.89 29.23 -3.60
CA PHE A 35 0.58 29.18 -3.57
C PHE A 35 1.19 30.06 -4.66
N TYR A 36 2.39 30.59 -4.40
CA TYR A 36 3.24 31.13 -5.46
C TYR A 36 3.78 29.99 -6.33
N HIS A 37 3.93 30.21 -7.63
CA HIS A 37 4.24 29.16 -8.61
C HIS A 37 5.56 29.37 -9.36
N PHE A 38 6.33 30.40 -9.02
CA PHE A 38 7.49 30.85 -9.80
C PHE A 38 8.67 31.14 -8.88
N PHE A 39 9.62 30.20 -8.79
CA PHE A 39 10.76 30.27 -7.87
C PHE A 39 12.10 30.25 -8.60
N LYS A 40 13.02 31.12 -8.15
CA LYS A 40 14.43 31.09 -8.53
C LYS A 40 15.19 29.99 -7.79
N ASP A 41 16.45 29.78 -8.15
CA ASP A 41 17.34 28.80 -7.52
C ASP A 41 17.47 28.97 -5.99
N ASP A 42 17.49 30.21 -5.49
CA ASP A 42 17.56 30.53 -4.06
C ASP A 42 16.20 30.44 -3.34
N GLY A 43 15.13 30.15 -4.10
CA GLY A 43 13.76 30.06 -3.64
C GLY A 43 13.04 31.40 -3.51
N SER A 44 13.62 32.50 -4.02
CA SER A 44 12.89 33.76 -4.18
C SER A 44 11.77 33.60 -5.20
N VAL A 45 10.61 34.20 -4.90
CA VAL A 45 9.47 34.25 -5.83
C VAL A 45 9.72 35.37 -6.83
N TYR A 46 9.74 35.06 -8.13
CA TYR A 46 9.98 36.07 -9.17
C TYR A 46 8.71 36.52 -9.91
N ASP A 47 7.60 35.80 -9.71
CA ASP A 47 6.27 36.21 -10.15
C ASP A 47 5.25 35.85 -9.07
N HIS A 48 4.74 36.91 -8.44
CA HIS A 48 3.79 36.80 -7.33
C HIS A 48 2.33 36.74 -7.78
N ALA A 49 2.01 37.01 -9.04
CA ALA A 49 0.62 37.20 -9.48
C ALA A 49 0.11 36.03 -10.33
N ASN A 50 0.91 35.51 -11.25
CA ASN A 50 0.45 34.44 -12.13
C ASN A 50 0.24 33.13 -11.37
N ARG A 51 -0.84 32.42 -11.70
CA ARG A 51 -1.21 31.12 -11.15
C ARG A 51 -1.61 30.20 -12.30
N HIS A 52 -1.38 28.91 -12.10
CA HIS A 52 -1.58 27.88 -13.11
C HIS A 52 -2.21 26.67 -12.43
N LEU A 53 -3.26 26.11 -13.02
CA LEU A 53 -4.05 25.03 -12.43
C LEU A 53 -3.19 23.83 -11.98
N VAL A 54 -2.28 23.40 -12.85
CA VAL A 54 -1.34 22.31 -12.58
C VAL A 54 -0.50 22.54 -11.33
N SER A 55 0.06 23.74 -11.11
CA SER A 55 0.83 24.04 -9.88
C SER A 55 -0.07 24.06 -8.64
N SER A 56 -1.27 24.65 -8.74
CA SER A 56 -2.23 24.68 -7.63
C SER A 56 -2.56 23.26 -7.16
N ALA A 57 -2.87 22.37 -8.09
CA ALA A 57 -3.17 20.97 -7.82
C ALA A 57 -1.95 20.18 -7.32
N ARG A 58 -0.78 20.35 -7.96
CA ARG A 58 0.45 19.64 -7.57
C ARG A 58 0.98 20.05 -6.19
N PHE A 59 0.79 21.30 -5.75
CA PHE A 59 1.13 21.67 -4.38
C PHE A 59 0.22 21.00 -3.35
N ILE A 60 -1.07 20.81 -3.65
CA ILE A 60 -1.97 20.02 -2.78
C ILE A 60 -1.45 18.60 -2.64
N PHE A 61 -1.06 17.97 -3.76
CA PHE A 61 -0.41 16.65 -3.71
C PHE A 61 0.85 16.65 -2.83
N ASN A 62 1.77 17.61 -3.04
CA ASN A 62 3.02 17.68 -2.28
C ASN A 62 2.76 17.72 -0.77
N TYR A 63 1.87 18.62 -0.34
CA TYR A 63 1.54 18.77 1.08
C TYR A 63 0.77 17.56 1.63
N ALA A 64 -0.13 16.96 0.84
CA ALA A 64 -0.87 15.76 1.27
C ALA A 64 0.05 14.56 1.45
N MET A 65 0.97 14.34 0.52
CA MET A 65 1.96 13.27 0.60
C MET A 65 2.97 13.51 1.74
N ALA A 66 3.46 14.74 1.89
CA ALA A 66 4.35 15.11 2.99
C ALA A 66 3.66 14.94 4.36
N TYR A 67 2.39 15.34 4.50
CA TYR A 67 1.62 15.12 5.72
C TYR A 67 1.52 13.63 6.05
N ARG A 68 1.11 12.80 5.09
CA ARG A 68 0.99 11.34 5.30
C ARG A 68 2.33 10.70 5.64
N GLN A 69 3.44 11.26 5.16
CA GLN A 69 4.78 10.74 5.42
C GLN A 69 5.36 11.17 6.78
N PHE A 70 5.13 12.42 7.19
CA PHE A 70 5.82 13.03 8.34
C PHE A 70 4.90 13.40 9.50
N GLY A 71 3.57 13.34 9.33
CA GLY A 71 2.59 13.69 10.36
C GLY A 71 2.56 15.17 10.74
N ASN A 72 3.23 16.07 9.99
CA ASN A 72 3.28 17.49 10.31
C ASN A 72 1.91 18.16 10.02
N VAL A 73 1.22 18.57 11.08
CA VAL A 73 -0.10 19.20 11.01
C VAL A 73 -0.14 20.47 10.16
N GLU A 74 0.95 21.24 10.09
CA GLU A 74 1.02 22.44 9.24
C GLU A 74 0.89 22.08 7.76
N TYR A 75 1.37 20.91 7.34
CA TYR A 75 1.22 20.44 5.96
C TYR A 75 -0.25 20.12 5.65
N LEU A 76 -0.99 19.52 6.59
CA LEU A 76 -2.42 19.28 6.43
C LEU A 76 -3.22 20.59 6.32
N GLU A 77 -2.81 21.63 7.05
CA GLU A 77 -3.40 22.96 6.90
C GLU A 77 -3.18 23.51 5.49
N GLN A 78 -1.99 23.29 4.90
CA GLN A 78 -1.70 23.70 3.53
C GLN A 78 -2.47 22.88 2.48
N VAL A 79 -2.78 21.61 2.74
CA VAL A 79 -3.72 20.84 1.89
C VAL A 79 -5.06 21.57 1.84
N ARG A 80 -5.63 21.93 3.00
CA ARG A 80 -6.91 22.65 3.07
C ARG A 80 -6.82 24.05 2.43
N HIS A 81 -5.70 24.75 2.59
CA HIS A 81 -5.45 26.04 1.96
C HIS A 81 -5.46 25.97 0.43
N GLY A 82 -4.73 25.00 -0.13
CA GLY A 82 -4.71 24.75 -1.57
C GLY A 82 -6.09 24.36 -2.12
N LEU A 83 -6.81 23.49 -1.41
CA LEU A 83 -8.16 23.07 -1.81
C LEU A 83 -9.14 24.25 -1.88
N ARG A 84 -9.15 25.14 -0.88
CA ARG A 84 -9.95 26.37 -0.93
C ARG A 84 -9.61 27.20 -2.15
N PHE A 85 -8.33 27.39 -2.46
CA PHE A 85 -7.94 28.13 -3.66
C PHE A 85 -8.39 27.45 -4.96
N LEU A 86 -8.29 26.13 -5.03
CA LEU A 86 -8.75 25.35 -6.18
C LEU A 86 -10.26 25.49 -6.40
N ARG A 87 -11.03 25.44 -5.30
CA ARG A 87 -12.49 25.50 -5.28
C ARG A 87 -13.07 26.91 -5.46
N ASP A 88 -12.50 27.88 -4.78
CA ASP A 88 -13.07 29.23 -4.68
C ASP A 88 -12.49 30.15 -5.76
N VAL A 89 -11.28 29.85 -6.26
CA VAL A 89 -10.57 30.71 -7.22
C VAL A 89 -10.44 30.05 -8.58
N HIS A 90 -9.97 28.80 -8.72
CA HIS A 90 -9.83 28.21 -10.06
C HIS A 90 -11.18 27.81 -10.66
N ARG A 91 -12.04 27.14 -9.89
CA ARG A 91 -13.31 26.62 -10.40
C ARG A 91 -14.28 27.73 -10.80
N ASP A 92 -14.98 27.51 -11.90
CA ASP A 92 -16.15 28.28 -12.30
C ASP A 92 -17.43 27.51 -11.86
N PRO A 93 -18.24 28.05 -10.95
CA PRO A 93 -19.47 27.39 -10.51
C PRO A 93 -20.56 27.30 -11.57
N ALA A 94 -20.53 28.13 -12.62
CA ALA A 94 -21.53 28.08 -13.69
C ALA A 94 -21.28 26.92 -14.66
N THR A 95 -20.02 26.59 -14.92
CA THR A 95 -19.64 25.59 -15.93
C THR A 95 -19.08 24.30 -15.32
N GLY A 96 -18.66 24.34 -14.06
CA GLY A 96 -17.91 23.27 -13.38
C GLY A 96 -16.43 23.19 -13.77
N GLY A 97 -16.01 23.92 -14.81
CA GLY A 97 -14.63 23.97 -15.31
C GLY A 97 -13.67 24.68 -14.36
N TYR A 98 -12.37 24.61 -14.66
CA TYR A 98 -11.33 25.24 -13.86
C TYR A 98 -10.46 26.12 -14.76
N ALA A 99 -10.27 27.38 -14.38
CA ALA A 99 -9.42 28.30 -15.12
C ALA A 99 -7.99 27.75 -15.22
N TRP A 100 -7.51 27.56 -16.44
CA TRP A 100 -6.18 27.03 -16.73
C TRP A 100 -5.08 27.96 -16.19
N GLN A 101 -5.21 29.25 -16.49
CA GLN A 101 -4.32 30.31 -16.02
C GLN A 101 -5.10 31.51 -15.51
N LEU A 102 -4.61 32.10 -14.43
CA LEU A 102 -5.18 33.30 -13.85
C LEU A 102 -4.09 34.15 -13.20
N ARG A 103 -4.39 35.42 -12.99
CA ARG A 103 -3.65 36.32 -12.11
C ARG A 103 -4.41 36.47 -10.80
N TRP A 104 -3.69 36.35 -9.70
CA TRP A 104 -4.17 36.54 -8.34
C TRP A 104 -3.35 37.63 -7.65
N SER A 105 -3.98 38.74 -7.30
CA SER A 105 -3.33 39.87 -6.61
C SER A 105 -4.36 40.60 -5.76
N GLU A 106 -4.00 40.99 -4.53
CA GLU A 106 -4.89 41.74 -3.64
C GLU A 106 -6.28 41.07 -3.45
N CYS A 107 -6.29 39.73 -3.34
CA CYS A 107 -7.52 38.92 -3.26
C CYS A 107 -8.46 39.05 -4.49
N HIS A 108 -7.93 39.48 -5.63
CA HIS A 108 -8.65 39.63 -6.89
C HIS A 108 -8.17 38.63 -7.95
N LYS A 109 -9.12 37.95 -8.60
CA LYS A 109 -8.90 37.00 -9.70
C LYS A 109 -9.11 37.68 -11.04
N THR A 110 -8.14 37.53 -11.95
CA THR A 110 -8.30 37.84 -13.38
C THR A 110 -7.92 36.60 -14.20
N ILE A 111 -8.89 36.03 -14.93
CA ILE A 111 -8.63 34.85 -15.77
C ILE A 111 -7.83 35.29 -17.00
N THR A 112 -6.72 34.60 -17.28
CA THR A 112 -5.90 34.83 -18.48
C THR A 112 -6.06 33.71 -19.50
N ASP A 113 -6.42 32.52 -19.04
CA ASP A 113 -6.83 31.40 -19.88
C ASP A 113 -7.96 30.62 -19.19
N SER A 114 -9.12 30.61 -19.84
CA SER A 114 -10.35 29.97 -19.37
C SER A 114 -10.63 28.63 -20.04
N ASP A 115 -9.78 28.17 -20.94
CA ASP A 115 -10.01 26.89 -21.62
C ASP A 115 -9.96 25.73 -20.63
N ASN A 116 -10.76 24.72 -20.92
CA ASN A 116 -10.85 23.51 -20.12
C ASN A 116 -9.88 22.47 -20.68
N HIS A 117 -8.95 22.01 -19.85
CA HIS A 117 -7.98 20.98 -20.23
C HIS A 117 -8.23 19.70 -19.44
N CYS A 118 -8.36 18.56 -20.12
CA CYS A 118 -8.43 17.25 -19.48
C CYS A 118 -7.19 16.98 -18.63
N TYR A 119 -6.01 17.40 -19.09
CA TYR A 119 -4.78 17.39 -18.30
C TYR A 119 -4.94 18.12 -16.96
N GLY A 120 -5.57 19.30 -16.97
CA GLY A 120 -5.86 20.06 -15.77
C GLY A 120 -6.81 19.33 -14.83
N LEU A 121 -7.89 18.76 -15.36
CA LEU A 121 -8.86 17.99 -14.57
C LEU A 121 -8.27 16.71 -13.98
N ALA A 122 -7.35 16.05 -14.67
CA ALA A 122 -6.62 14.90 -14.13
C ALA A 122 -5.84 15.30 -12.86
N PHE A 123 -5.12 16.43 -12.89
CA PHE A 123 -4.42 16.92 -11.68
C PHE A 123 -5.38 17.39 -10.59
N VAL A 124 -6.53 17.96 -10.94
CA VAL A 124 -7.58 18.30 -9.96
C VAL A 124 -8.11 17.04 -9.27
N LEU A 125 -8.42 15.99 -10.03
CA LEU A 125 -8.87 14.70 -9.51
C LEU A 125 -7.80 14.08 -8.59
N LEU A 126 -6.53 14.12 -9.01
CA LEU A 126 -5.39 13.66 -8.21
C LEU A 126 -5.27 14.44 -6.89
N ALA A 127 -5.40 15.76 -6.92
CA ALA A 127 -5.35 16.59 -5.73
C ALA A 127 -6.46 16.22 -4.73
N TYR A 128 -7.68 15.98 -5.20
CA TYR A 128 -8.78 15.54 -4.34
C TYR A 128 -8.57 14.13 -3.78
N ALA A 129 -8.07 13.19 -4.59
CA ALA A 129 -7.76 11.84 -4.13
C ALA A 129 -6.71 11.84 -3.00
N HIS A 130 -5.62 12.59 -3.18
CA HIS A 130 -4.59 12.69 -2.15
C HIS A 130 -5.02 13.48 -0.91
N ALA A 131 -5.87 14.51 -1.06
CA ALA A 131 -6.49 15.18 0.07
C ALA A 131 -7.39 14.25 0.89
N LEU A 132 -8.19 13.42 0.21
CA LEU A 132 -9.05 12.42 0.86
C LEU A 132 -8.19 11.40 1.64
N MET A 133 -7.13 10.87 1.04
CA MET A 133 -6.16 10.00 1.73
C MET A 133 -5.43 10.67 2.90
N ALA A 134 -5.35 12.01 2.91
CA ALA A 134 -4.80 12.79 4.02
C ALA A 134 -5.84 13.10 5.12
N GLY A 135 -7.08 12.62 5.01
CA GLY A 135 -8.13 12.79 6.00
C GLY A 135 -9.02 14.01 5.81
N VAL A 136 -8.97 14.67 4.64
CA VAL A 136 -9.90 15.77 4.28
C VAL A 136 -11.14 15.17 3.63
N THR A 137 -12.12 14.79 4.44
CA THR A 137 -13.27 13.96 4.02
C THR A 137 -14.17 14.64 2.97
N GLU A 138 -14.28 15.97 2.99
CA GLU A 138 -15.05 16.74 2.01
C GLU A 138 -14.50 16.60 0.58
N ALA A 139 -13.24 16.19 0.42
CA ALA A 139 -12.65 15.97 -0.90
C ALA A 139 -13.29 14.80 -1.66
N HIS A 140 -14.01 13.90 -0.99
CA HIS A 140 -14.74 12.80 -1.64
C HIS A 140 -15.76 13.32 -2.65
N GLU A 141 -16.60 14.29 -2.25
CA GLU A 141 -17.62 14.86 -3.14
C GLU A 141 -16.99 15.62 -4.32
N TYR A 142 -15.86 16.28 -4.09
CA TYR A 142 -15.15 17.03 -5.14
C TYR A 142 -14.49 16.11 -6.16
N LEU A 143 -13.99 14.95 -5.70
CA LEU A 143 -13.44 13.89 -6.52
C LEU A 143 -14.52 13.33 -7.45
N ASP A 144 -15.67 12.92 -6.89
CA ASP A 144 -16.79 12.38 -7.65
C ASP A 144 -17.34 13.41 -8.66
N GLU A 145 -17.46 14.68 -8.25
CA GLU A 145 -17.85 15.79 -9.13
C GLU A 145 -16.89 15.94 -10.32
N THR A 146 -15.58 15.88 -10.06
CA THR A 146 -14.54 16.07 -11.09
C THR A 146 -14.53 14.90 -12.07
N TYR A 147 -14.64 13.67 -11.57
CA TYR A 147 -14.75 12.50 -12.43
C TYR A 147 -16.00 12.59 -13.31
N ALA A 148 -17.17 12.90 -12.74
CA ALA A 148 -18.41 13.07 -13.51
C ALA A 148 -18.29 14.16 -14.59
N LEU A 149 -17.55 15.24 -14.32
CA LEU A 149 -17.28 16.27 -15.32
C LEU A 149 -16.39 15.75 -16.45
N MET A 150 -15.32 15.01 -16.13
CA MET A 150 -14.45 14.38 -17.13
C MET A 150 -15.24 13.39 -18.01
N GLU A 151 -16.12 12.60 -17.41
CA GLU A 151 -17.04 11.70 -18.10
C GLU A 151 -17.97 12.42 -19.05
N ALA A 152 -18.58 13.51 -18.60
CA ALA A 152 -19.57 14.24 -19.39
C ALA A 152 -18.96 15.04 -20.54
N ARG A 153 -17.71 15.50 -20.40
CA ARG A 153 -17.12 16.51 -21.32
C ARG A 153 -15.96 16.02 -22.16
N PHE A 154 -15.19 15.05 -21.67
CA PHE A 154 -13.96 14.60 -22.35
C PHE A 154 -13.99 13.13 -22.74
N TRP A 155 -14.76 12.27 -22.06
CA TRP A 155 -14.76 10.85 -22.37
C TRP A 155 -15.35 10.56 -23.76
N GLN A 156 -14.59 9.84 -24.59
CA GLN A 156 -15.01 9.37 -25.90
C GLN A 156 -15.20 7.84 -25.85
N PRO A 157 -16.41 7.32 -25.57
CA PRO A 157 -16.63 5.89 -25.36
C PRO A 157 -16.25 5.02 -26.55
N GLU A 158 -16.41 5.52 -27.77
CA GLU A 158 -16.02 4.84 -29.02
C GLU A 158 -14.51 4.63 -29.14
N HIS A 159 -13.71 5.51 -28.53
CA HIS A 159 -12.25 5.41 -28.51
C HIS A 159 -11.72 4.86 -27.19
N GLY A 160 -12.53 4.83 -26.13
CA GLY A 160 -12.11 4.46 -24.79
C GLY A 160 -10.97 5.33 -24.25
N LEU A 161 -10.96 6.62 -24.60
CA LEU A 161 -9.96 7.60 -24.21
C LEU A 161 -10.63 8.96 -23.97
N TYR A 162 -9.95 9.84 -23.22
CA TYR A 162 -10.36 11.22 -23.04
C TYR A 162 -9.80 12.12 -24.14
N ALA A 163 -10.64 13.04 -24.63
CA ALA A 163 -10.20 14.17 -25.45
C ALA A 163 -9.40 15.19 -24.61
N ASP A 164 -8.69 16.12 -25.26
CA ASP A 164 -7.64 16.89 -24.60
C ASP A 164 -8.10 18.25 -24.04
N GLN A 165 -8.79 19.05 -24.86
CA GLN A 165 -9.12 20.45 -24.54
C GLN A 165 -10.48 20.86 -25.10
N ALA A 166 -11.19 21.74 -24.40
CA ALA A 166 -12.43 22.38 -24.83
C ALA A 166 -12.42 23.87 -24.49
N CYS A 167 -13.19 24.68 -25.20
CA CYS A 167 -13.36 26.08 -24.84
C CYS A 167 -14.09 26.25 -23.49
N ALA A 168 -13.97 27.44 -22.89
CA ALA A 168 -14.47 27.75 -21.56
C ALA A 168 -15.94 27.38 -21.29
N ASP A 169 -16.81 27.58 -22.28
CA ASP A 169 -18.26 27.32 -22.18
C ASP A 169 -18.68 25.91 -22.63
N TRP A 170 -17.71 25.04 -22.93
CA TRP A 170 -17.91 23.68 -23.44
C TRP A 170 -18.60 23.57 -24.80
N SER A 171 -18.78 24.66 -25.54
CA SER A 171 -19.47 24.66 -26.85
C SER A 171 -18.67 23.96 -27.96
N ARG A 172 -17.34 23.86 -27.81
CA ARG A 172 -16.44 23.25 -28.77
C ARG A 172 -15.33 22.46 -28.08
N LEU A 173 -15.20 21.20 -28.48
CA LEU A 173 -14.06 20.34 -28.19
C LEU A 173 -12.99 20.54 -29.26
N ASP A 174 -11.72 20.67 -28.87
CA ASP A 174 -10.58 20.75 -29.79
C ASP A 174 -10.45 19.43 -30.59
N SER A 175 -9.94 19.49 -31.81
CA SER A 175 -9.66 18.32 -32.64
C SER A 175 -8.36 17.60 -32.23
N TYR A 176 -7.47 18.23 -31.47
CA TYR A 176 -6.27 17.58 -30.97
C TYR A 176 -6.58 16.45 -29.98
N ARG A 177 -5.83 15.35 -30.06
CA ARG A 177 -5.83 14.25 -29.08
C ARG A 177 -4.40 14.00 -28.61
N GLY A 178 -4.25 13.74 -27.31
CA GLY A 178 -2.93 13.58 -26.69
C GLY A 178 -2.89 12.40 -25.73
N GLN A 179 -1.78 11.65 -25.74
CA GLN A 179 -1.56 10.61 -24.75
C GLN A 179 -1.37 11.20 -23.33
N ASN A 180 -0.78 12.41 -23.24
CA ASN A 180 -0.33 13.00 -21.98
C ASN A 180 -1.49 13.24 -20.98
N ALA A 181 -2.61 13.81 -21.44
CA ALA A 181 -3.80 13.96 -20.59
C ALA A 181 -4.36 12.61 -20.12
N ASN A 182 -4.31 11.57 -20.97
CA ASN A 182 -4.77 10.22 -20.65
C ASN A 182 -3.83 9.49 -19.68
N MET A 183 -2.53 9.73 -19.76
CA MET A 183 -1.53 9.22 -18.81
C MET A 183 -1.78 9.75 -17.41
N HIS A 184 -1.90 11.06 -17.25
CA HIS A 184 -2.20 11.65 -15.94
C HIS A 184 -3.63 11.37 -15.47
N ALA A 185 -4.60 11.17 -16.38
CA ALA A 185 -5.91 10.66 -15.99
C ALA A 185 -5.79 9.25 -15.42
N CYS A 186 -4.98 8.36 -16.01
CA CYS A 186 -4.70 7.03 -15.46
C CYS A 186 -4.09 7.12 -14.04
N GLU A 187 -3.08 7.97 -13.86
CA GLU A 187 -2.47 8.25 -12.55
C GLU A 187 -3.51 8.72 -11.52
N ALA A 188 -4.32 9.71 -11.87
CA ALA A 188 -5.35 10.26 -10.99
C ALA A 188 -6.45 9.26 -10.64
N LEU A 189 -6.82 8.40 -11.59
CA LEU A 189 -7.82 7.35 -11.40
C LEU A 189 -7.32 6.20 -10.52
N LEU A 190 -6.03 5.85 -10.62
CA LEU A 190 -5.40 4.93 -9.66
C LEU A 190 -5.43 5.52 -8.25
N ALA A 191 -5.06 6.79 -8.09
CA ALA A 191 -5.13 7.47 -6.80
C ALA A 191 -6.58 7.58 -6.28
N ALA A 192 -7.56 7.82 -7.15
CA ALA A 192 -8.97 7.84 -6.78
C ALA A 192 -9.48 6.47 -6.31
N PHE A 193 -9.03 5.38 -6.95
CA PHE A 193 -9.29 4.03 -6.48
C PHE A 193 -8.66 3.79 -5.10
N ASP A 194 -7.38 4.13 -4.90
CA ASP A 194 -6.70 4.00 -3.61
C ASP A 194 -7.41 4.80 -2.50
N ALA A 195 -7.96 5.97 -2.82
CA ALA A 195 -8.63 6.84 -1.86
C ALA A 195 -10.05 6.37 -1.47
N THR A 196 -10.73 5.61 -2.34
CA THR A 196 -12.18 5.34 -2.20
C THR A 196 -12.56 3.85 -2.21
N GLY A 197 -11.70 2.99 -2.76
CA GLY A 197 -12.01 1.58 -3.04
C GLY A 197 -13.05 1.35 -4.14
N GLN A 198 -13.46 2.40 -4.89
CA GLN A 198 -14.48 2.27 -5.92
C GLN A 198 -13.90 1.76 -7.25
N VAL A 199 -14.23 0.52 -7.60
CA VAL A 199 -13.62 -0.22 -8.73
C VAL A 199 -13.77 0.44 -10.11
N HIS A 200 -14.77 1.32 -10.30
CA HIS A 200 -14.98 1.97 -11.59
C HIS A 200 -13.83 2.91 -11.96
N TYR A 201 -13.15 3.54 -10.98
CA TYR A 201 -11.94 4.32 -11.20
C TYR A 201 -10.80 3.45 -11.75
N LEU A 202 -10.59 2.28 -11.13
CA LEU A 202 -9.59 1.32 -11.55
C LEU A 202 -9.86 0.77 -12.96
N HIS A 203 -11.11 0.42 -13.27
CA HIS A 203 -11.49 -0.07 -14.60
C HIS A 203 -11.27 0.99 -15.69
N ARG A 204 -11.49 2.27 -15.35
CA ARG A 204 -11.15 3.36 -16.27
C ARG A 204 -9.65 3.48 -16.45
N ALA A 205 -8.87 3.48 -15.37
CA ALA A 205 -7.40 3.52 -15.45
C ALA A 205 -6.85 2.38 -16.32
N GLU A 206 -7.33 1.15 -16.13
CA GLU A 206 -6.99 -0.01 -16.94
C GLU A 206 -7.32 0.19 -18.43
N THR A 207 -8.48 0.75 -18.73
CA THR A 207 -8.91 1.03 -20.10
C THR A 207 -7.97 2.04 -20.79
N LEU A 208 -7.61 3.12 -20.08
CA LEU A 208 -6.66 4.11 -20.59
C LEU A 208 -5.27 3.49 -20.81
N ALA A 209 -4.77 2.76 -19.81
CA ALA A 209 -3.46 2.13 -19.86
C ALA A 209 -3.35 1.16 -21.04
N HIS A 210 -4.35 0.29 -21.24
CA HIS A 210 -4.37 -0.62 -22.36
C HIS A 210 -4.46 0.14 -23.70
N ASN A 211 -5.38 1.11 -23.81
CA ASN A 211 -5.59 1.80 -25.07
C ASN A 211 -4.39 2.65 -25.49
N ILE A 212 -3.69 3.31 -24.57
CA ILE A 212 -2.47 4.07 -24.91
C ILE A 212 -1.28 3.12 -25.12
N THR A 213 -0.96 2.30 -24.11
CA THR A 213 0.32 1.58 -24.10
C THR A 213 0.33 0.36 -25.01
N VAL A 214 -0.85 -0.16 -25.39
CA VAL A 214 -0.99 -1.29 -26.32
C VAL A 214 -1.59 -0.82 -27.65
N ARG A 215 -2.84 -0.35 -27.66
CA ARG A 215 -3.55 -0.05 -28.92
C ARG A 215 -2.90 1.08 -29.71
N GLN A 216 -2.73 2.26 -29.11
CA GLN A 216 -2.11 3.40 -29.80
C GLN A 216 -0.64 3.13 -30.12
N ALA A 217 0.08 2.44 -29.22
CA ALA A 217 1.48 2.11 -29.44
C ALA A 217 1.72 1.23 -30.67
N VAL A 218 0.80 0.31 -31.02
CA VAL A 218 0.87 -0.48 -32.26
C VAL A 218 0.92 0.41 -33.50
N CYS A 219 0.22 1.54 -33.50
CA CYS A 219 0.18 2.49 -34.61
C CYS A 219 1.47 3.34 -34.74
N SER A 220 2.34 3.30 -33.73
CA SER A 220 3.56 4.12 -33.65
C SER A 220 4.78 3.26 -33.32
N GLY A 221 4.94 2.12 -34.01
CA GLY A 221 6.15 1.29 -33.94
C GLY A 221 6.33 0.54 -32.62
N GLY A 222 5.25 0.32 -31.86
CA GLY A 222 5.29 -0.28 -30.53
C GLY A 222 5.71 0.69 -29.42
N MET A 223 5.88 1.97 -29.74
CA MET A 223 6.24 3.06 -28.80
C MET A 223 5.07 4.03 -28.61
N ILE A 224 5.09 4.85 -27.56
CA ILE A 224 4.00 5.76 -27.23
C ILE A 224 4.25 7.11 -27.91
N TRP A 225 3.51 7.43 -28.97
CA TRP A 225 3.58 8.75 -29.59
C TRP A 225 2.70 9.76 -28.83
N GLU A 226 3.04 11.05 -28.90
CA GLU A 226 2.38 12.07 -28.09
C GLU A 226 1.07 12.58 -28.72
N HIS A 227 1.01 12.68 -30.04
CA HIS A 227 0.05 13.52 -30.76
C HIS A 227 -0.83 12.73 -31.74
N TYR A 228 -2.13 12.96 -31.68
CA TYR A 228 -3.10 12.25 -32.50
C TYR A 228 -4.17 13.21 -33.05
N HIS A 229 -4.73 12.85 -34.19
CA HIS A 229 -5.94 13.48 -34.73
C HIS A 229 -7.18 13.10 -33.92
N ASP A 230 -8.32 13.70 -34.22
CA ASP A 230 -9.59 13.50 -33.51
C ASP A 230 -10.12 12.06 -33.59
N ASP A 231 -9.77 11.34 -34.66
CA ASP A 231 -10.02 9.91 -34.87
C ASP A 231 -8.99 8.97 -34.22
N TRP A 232 -8.04 9.52 -33.46
CA TRP A 232 -6.92 8.83 -32.82
C TRP A 232 -5.89 8.20 -33.78
N SER A 233 -5.86 8.62 -35.05
CA SER A 233 -4.72 8.35 -35.94
C SER A 233 -3.51 9.22 -35.56
N VAL A 234 -2.30 8.70 -35.80
CA VAL A 234 -1.04 9.35 -35.37
C VAL A 234 -0.79 10.62 -36.19
N ASP A 235 -0.55 11.75 -35.50
CA ASP A 235 -0.08 12.99 -36.13
C ASP A 235 1.44 13.10 -35.97
N TRP A 236 2.18 12.73 -37.01
CA TRP A 236 3.64 12.77 -37.05
C TRP A 236 4.23 14.17 -37.21
N ASN A 237 3.42 15.17 -37.59
CA ASN A 237 3.89 16.51 -37.93
C ASN A 237 3.50 17.56 -36.87
N TYR A 238 2.68 17.20 -35.88
CA TYR A 238 2.31 18.08 -34.79
C TYR A 238 3.54 18.67 -34.11
N ASN A 239 3.66 20.01 -34.10
CA ASN A 239 4.79 20.75 -33.55
C ASN A 239 6.18 20.32 -34.06
N ARG A 240 6.28 19.73 -35.25
CA ARG A 240 7.57 19.36 -35.84
C ARG A 240 8.51 20.56 -36.02
N ASP A 241 7.95 21.74 -36.29
CA ASP A 241 8.69 23.00 -36.42
C ASP A 241 8.90 23.73 -35.07
N ASP A 242 8.29 23.23 -33.98
CA ASP A 242 8.48 23.68 -32.59
C ASP A 242 8.74 22.47 -31.66
N PRO A 243 9.85 21.72 -31.87
CA PRO A 243 10.08 20.46 -31.16
C PRO A 243 10.32 20.63 -29.65
N ARG A 244 10.55 21.86 -29.18
CA ARG A 244 10.80 22.20 -27.77
C ARG A 244 9.60 22.85 -27.09
N ASN A 245 8.40 22.68 -27.65
CA ASN A 245 7.17 23.17 -27.05
C ASN A 245 7.04 22.67 -25.60
N LEU A 246 6.62 23.54 -24.69
CA LEU A 246 6.63 23.25 -23.25
C LEU A 246 5.68 22.11 -22.83
N PHE A 247 4.55 21.94 -23.54
CA PHE A 247 3.50 20.97 -23.17
C PHE A 247 3.28 19.88 -24.23
N ARG A 248 3.54 20.19 -25.50
CA ARG A 248 3.33 19.26 -26.63
C ARG A 248 4.57 19.23 -27.54
N PRO A 249 5.75 18.85 -27.02
CA PRO A 249 7.00 18.75 -27.82
C PRO A 249 6.92 17.62 -28.85
N TRP A 250 7.55 17.81 -30.01
CA TRP A 250 7.63 16.77 -31.04
C TRP A 250 8.63 15.66 -30.68
N GLY A 251 8.30 14.44 -31.07
CA GLY A 251 9.14 13.26 -30.87
C GLY A 251 8.65 12.36 -29.74
N TYR A 252 9.25 11.18 -29.63
CA TYR A 252 9.02 10.28 -28.50
C TYR A 252 9.63 10.85 -27.24
N GLN A 253 8.90 10.76 -26.12
CA GLN A 253 9.31 11.23 -24.81
C GLN A 253 9.68 10.03 -23.91
N PRO A 254 10.98 9.72 -23.72
CA PRO A 254 11.42 8.59 -22.90
C PRO A 254 10.91 8.66 -21.47
N GLY A 255 10.76 9.88 -20.93
CA GLY A 255 10.18 10.10 -19.61
C GLY A 255 8.77 9.50 -19.49
N HIS A 256 7.90 9.77 -20.46
CA HIS A 256 6.55 9.21 -20.49
C HIS A 256 6.55 7.68 -20.65
N PHE A 257 7.55 7.10 -21.32
CA PHE A 257 7.64 5.63 -21.41
C PHE A 257 7.89 5.03 -20.03
N THR A 258 8.81 5.64 -19.27
CA THR A 258 9.13 5.18 -17.91
C THR A 258 8.02 5.50 -16.92
N GLU A 259 7.31 6.62 -17.10
CA GLU A 259 6.12 6.95 -16.32
C GLU A 259 4.98 5.96 -16.58
N TRP A 260 4.72 5.58 -17.83
CA TRP A 260 3.81 4.49 -18.14
C TRP A 260 4.29 3.15 -17.58
N ALA A 261 5.58 2.83 -17.63
CA ALA A 261 6.12 1.63 -17.00
C ALA A 261 5.83 1.60 -15.48
N LYS A 262 6.04 2.72 -14.79
CA LYS A 262 5.64 2.93 -13.39
C LYS A 262 4.14 2.67 -13.20
N LEU A 263 3.29 3.36 -13.97
CA LEU A 263 1.82 3.25 -13.85
C LEU A 263 1.31 1.82 -14.11
N LEU A 264 1.91 1.08 -15.05
CA LEU A 264 1.54 -0.30 -15.34
C LEU A 264 1.89 -1.24 -14.18
N VAL A 265 3.05 -1.07 -13.54
CA VAL A 265 3.41 -1.84 -12.33
C VAL A 265 2.53 -1.47 -11.15
N LEU A 266 2.15 -0.19 -11.00
CA LEU A 266 1.20 0.23 -9.98
C LEU A 266 -0.20 -0.35 -10.22
N LEU A 267 -0.68 -0.34 -11.47
CA LEU A 267 -1.96 -0.95 -11.85
C LEU A 267 -1.98 -2.46 -11.58
N GLU A 268 -0.85 -3.15 -11.82
CA GLU A 268 -0.70 -4.60 -11.57
C GLU A 268 -0.92 -4.97 -10.10
N ARG A 269 -0.63 -4.07 -9.15
CA ARG A 269 -0.87 -4.30 -7.71
C ARG A 269 -2.34 -4.53 -7.39
N HIS A 270 -3.24 -4.15 -8.28
CA HIS A 270 -4.68 -4.34 -8.15
C HIS A 270 -5.22 -5.46 -9.07
N ALA A 271 -4.36 -6.41 -9.49
CA ALA A 271 -4.68 -7.47 -10.45
C ALA A 271 -6.02 -8.19 -10.18
N GLY A 272 -6.35 -8.46 -8.91
CA GLY A 272 -7.60 -9.13 -8.50
C GLY A 272 -8.89 -8.36 -8.81
N HIS A 273 -8.79 -7.07 -9.15
CA HIS A 273 -9.93 -6.21 -9.47
C HIS A 273 -9.96 -5.76 -10.96
N LEU A 274 -8.98 -6.16 -11.76
CA LEU A 274 -8.87 -5.79 -13.18
C LEU A 274 -9.82 -6.60 -14.07
N GLN A 275 -10.29 -6.00 -15.16
CA GLN A 275 -11.24 -6.64 -16.09
C GLN A 275 -10.55 -7.45 -17.20
N ARG A 276 -9.32 -7.09 -17.59
CA ARG A 276 -8.60 -7.68 -18.73
C ARG A 276 -7.48 -8.64 -18.31
N GLY A 277 -7.39 -8.95 -17.02
CA GLY A 277 -6.26 -9.67 -16.44
C GLY A 277 -4.97 -8.84 -16.41
N SER A 278 -3.97 -9.32 -15.69
CA SER A 278 -2.71 -8.61 -15.43
C SER A 278 -1.52 -9.04 -16.29
N ASP A 279 -1.63 -10.13 -17.05
CA ASP A 279 -0.49 -10.80 -17.69
C ASP A 279 0.28 -9.93 -18.71
N TRP A 280 -0.37 -8.89 -19.24
CA TRP A 280 0.22 -7.97 -20.22
C TRP A 280 0.95 -6.79 -19.58
N LEU A 281 0.68 -6.48 -18.30
CA LEU A 281 1.15 -5.26 -17.64
C LEU A 281 2.66 -5.27 -17.46
N LEU A 282 3.20 -6.30 -16.81
CA LEU A 282 4.62 -6.40 -16.51
C LEU A 282 5.48 -6.47 -17.78
N PRO A 283 5.23 -7.36 -18.77
CA PRO A 283 6.02 -7.39 -20.00
C PRO A 283 5.99 -6.06 -20.74
N ARG A 284 4.86 -5.34 -20.69
CA ARG A 284 4.76 -4.03 -21.32
C ARG A 284 5.56 -2.96 -20.59
N ALA A 285 5.52 -2.96 -19.26
CA ALA A 285 6.32 -2.05 -18.43
C ALA A 285 7.83 -2.24 -18.69
N GLU A 286 8.31 -3.50 -18.72
CA GLU A 286 9.70 -3.82 -19.01
C GLU A 286 10.12 -3.36 -20.42
N SER A 287 9.24 -3.57 -21.42
CA SER A 287 9.46 -3.12 -22.79
C SER A 287 9.60 -1.60 -22.91
N LEU A 288 8.72 -0.84 -22.24
CA LEU A 288 8.77 0.62 -22.26
C LEU A 288 10.01 1.16 -21.57
N PHE A 289 10.34 0.62 -20.39
CA PHE A 289 11.54 1.01 -19.65
C PHE A 289 12.81 0.74 -20.47
N SER A 290 12.93 -0.47 -21.01
CA SER A 290 14.07 -0.88 -21.84
C SER A 290 14.23 0.01 -23.07
N CYS A 291 13.13 0.32 -23.76
CA CYS A 291 13.13 1.23 -24.92
C CYS A 291 13.67 2.62 -24.55
N ALA A 292 13.17 3.20 -23.45
CA ALA A 292 13.60 4.52 -23.00
C ALA A 292 15.11 4.59 -22.70
N VAL A 293 15.62 3.68 -21.88
CA VAL A 293 17.04 3.71 -21.48
C VAL A 293 17.98 3.30 -22.60
N THR A 294 17.53 2.49 -23.55
CA THR A 294 18.34 2.07 -24.71
C THR A 294 18.53 3.21 -25.71
N HIS A 295 17.48 3.98 -26.01
CA HIS A 295 17.51 4.98 -27.07
C HIS A 295 17.82 6.40 -26.59
N ALA A 296 17.63 6.70 -25.31
CA ALA A 296 17.77 8.08 -24.81
C ALA A 296 18.80 8.28 -23.71
N TRP A 297 19.46 7.22 -23.21
CA TRP A 297 20.57 7.39 -22.27
C TRP A 297 21.79 8.00 -22.96
N ASP A 298 22.28 9.12 -22.43
CA ASP A 298 23.51 9.78 -22.88
C ASP A 298 24.73 9.03 -22.35
N ALA A 299 25.43 8.32 -23.24
CA ALA A 299 26.63 7.56 -22.88
C ALA A 299 27.84 8.46 -22.55
N ASP A 300 27.85 9.70 -23.05
CA ASP A 300 28.99 10.62 -22.95
C ASP A 300 28.90 11.49 -21.69
N HIS A 301 27.71 12.05 -21.41
CA HIS A 301 27.49 12.97 -20.29
C HIS A 301 26.56 12.43 -19.21
N GLY A 302 25.96 11.26 -19.40
CA GLY A 302 24.98 10.69 -18.48
C GLY A 302 23.62 11.41 -18.52
N GLY A 303 22.62 10.75 -17.94
CA GLY A 303 21.24 11.22 -17.93
C GLY A 303 20.47 10.86 -19.19
N ILE A 304 19.15 10.96 -19.11
CA ILE A 304 18.24 10.64 -20.20
C ILE A 304 17.87 11.92 -20.94
N HIS A 305 18.07 11.93 -22.26
CA HIS A 305 17.67 13.02 -23.16
C HIS A 305 16.14 13.20 -23.19
N TYR A 306 15.69 14.40 -23.56
CA TYR A 306 14.28 14.74 -23.52
C TYR A 306 13.46 14.05 -24.61
N GLY A 307 13.96 13.96 -25.84
CA GLY A 307 13.19 13.37 -26.92
C GLY A 307 14.01 12.82 -28.08
N PHE A 308 13.46 11.80 -28.75
CA PHE A 308 14.03 11.21 -29.95
C PHE A 308 12.98 11.01 -31.06
N ALA A 309 13.43 11.08 -32.30
CA ALA A 309 12.63 10.96 -33.51
C ALA A 309 12.27 9.50 -33.84
N PRO A 310 11.35 9.24 -34.80
CA PRO A 310 11.00 7.87 -35.20
C PRO A 310 12.14 7.01 -35.77
N ASP A 311 13.23 7.62 -36.18
CA ASP A 311 14.48 6.96 -36.61
C ASP A 311 15.50 6.79 -35.46
N PHE A 312 15.07 7.04 -34.22
CA PHE A 312 15.86 6.99 -32.98
C PHE A 312 16.94 8.06 -32.84
N VAL A 313 16.96 9.08 -33.70
CA VAL A 313 17.87 10.22 -33.55
C VAL A 313 17.37 11.13 -32.43
N ILE A 314 18.26 11.52 -31.51
CA ILE A 314 17.93 12.50 -30.46
C ILE A 314 17.54 13.84 -31.10
N CYS A 315 16.29 14.25 -30.92
CA CYS A 315 15.76 15.51 -31.45
C CYS A 315 15.72 16.62 -30.39
N ASP A 316 15.69 16.25 -29.12
CA ASP A 316 15.95 17.16 -28.00
C ASP A 316 16.90 16.50 -26.99
N SER A 317 18.10 17.06 -26.88
CA SER A 317 19.18 16.54 -26.05
C SER A 317 19.25 17.15 -24.67
N ASP A 318 18.39 18.14 -24.36
CA ASP A 318 18.28 18.71 -23.03
C ASP A 318 17.87 17.62 -22.02
N LYS A 319 18.25 17.82 -20.76
CA LYS A 319 18.02 16.89 -19.66
C LYS A 319 16.98 17.52 -18.73
N TYR A 320 15.90 16.80 -18.46
CA TYR A 320 14.81 17.30 -17.61
C TYR A 320 14.71 16.51 -16.31
N PHE A 321 14.42 17.23 -15.22
CA PHE A 321 14.32 16.67 -13.87
C PHE A 321 13.29 15.53 -13.77
N TRP A 322 12.13 15.72 -14.39
CA TRP A 322 11.01 14.79 -14.28
C TRP A 322 11.28 13.49 -15.02
N VAL A 323 11.96 13.54 -16.17
CA VAL A 323 12.38 12.35 -16.92
C VAL A 323 13.23 11.45 -16.02
N GLN A 324 14.21 12.02 -15.33
CA GLN A 324 15.09 11.24 -14.44
C GLN A 324 14.30 10.68 -13.25
N ALA A 325 13.42 11.50 -12.64
CA ALA A 325 12.61 11.10 -11.49
C ALA A 325 11.65 9.93 -11.81
N GLU A 326 10.92 10.02 -12.93
CA GLU A 326 10.00 8.96 -13.36
C GLU A 326 10.76 7.67 -13.69
N THR A 327 11.94 7.76 -14.31
CA THR A 327 12.77 6.58 -14.56
C THR A 327 13.32 5.96 -13.27
N LEU A 328 13.66 6.76 -12.25
CA LEU A 328 14.06 6.26 -10.93
C LEU A 328 12.93 5.43 -10.28
N ALA A 329 11.71 5.96 -10.27
CA ALA A 329 10.55 5.28 -9.72
C ALA A 329 10.25 3.97 -10.47
N ALA A 330 10.23 4.02 -11.81
CA ALA A 330 10.01 2.85 -12.64
C ALA A 330 11.07 1.76 -12.41
N ALA A 331 12.35 2.15 -12.32
CA ALA A 331 13.44 1.22 -12.04
C ALA A 331 13.26 0.52 -10.68
N ALA A 332 12.95 1.28 -9.61
CA ALA A 332 12.75 0.70 -8.29
C ALA A 332 11.56 -0.28 -8.23
N LEU A 333 10.43 0.09 -8.84
CA LEU A 333 9.22 -0.74 -8.90
C LEU A 333 9.44 -2.02 -9.73
N LEU A 334 10.11 -1.90 -10.89
CA LEU A 334 10.45 -3.07 -11.71
C LEU A 334 11.45 -3.98 -10.99
N ALA A 335 12.41 -3.42 -10.27
CA ALA A 335 13.39 -4.19 -9.52
C ALA A 335 12.73 -5.00 -8.38
N GLU A 336 11.80 -4.39 -7.64
CA GLU A 336 10.97 -5.08 -6.64
C GLU A 336 10.14 -6.19 -7.31
N ARG A 337 9.43 -5.83 -8.39
CA ARG A 337 8.46 -6.71 -9.03
C ARG A 337 9.08 -7.94 -9.69
N THR A 338 10.28 -7.80 -10.26
CA THR A 338 10.93 -8.86 -11.05
C THR A 338 12.03 -9.60 -10.29
N GLY A 339 12.58 -9.00 -9.22
CA GLY A 339 13.81 -9.47 -8.59
C GLY A 339 15.07 -9.32 -9.47
N ASN A 340 14.96 -8.70 -10.64
CA ASN A 340 16.08 -8.50 -11.56
C ASN A 340 16.97 -7.33 -11.10
N THR A 341 18.21 -7.64 -10.74
CA THR A 341 19.17 -6.66 -10.20
C THR A 341 19.56 -5.58 -11.20
N ALA A 342 19.42 -5.81 -12.52
CA ALA A 342 19.74 -4.80 -13.54
C ALA A 342 18.93 -3.52 -13.38
N TYR A 343 17.69 -3.60 -12.88
CA TYR A 343 16.88 -2.42 -12.57
C TYR A 343 17.43 -1.65 -11.36
N TRP A 344 17.99 -2.33 -10.35
CA TRP A 344 18.71 -1.67 -9.25
C TRP A 344 20.01 -1.00 -9.71
N ASP A 345 20.67 -1.54 -10.74
CA ASP A 345 21.86 -0.91 -11.34
C ASP A 345 21.46 0.39 -12.07
N TRP A 346 20.37 0.36 -12.85
CA TRP A 346 19.82 1.57 -13.47
C TRP A 346 19.35 2.60 -12.45
N TYR A 347 18.65 2.16 -11.39
CA TYR A 347 18.24 2.99 -10.27
C TYR A 347 19.44 3.74 -9.66
N GLN A 348 20.51 3.03 -9.33
CA GLN A 348 21.73 3.64 -8.77
C GLN A 348 22.42 4.58 -9.77
N LYS A 349 22.48 4.20 -11.05
CA LYS A 349 23.09 5.01 -12.11
C LYS A 349 22.39 6.35 -12.30
N ILE A 350 21.05 6.35 -12.32
CA ILE A 350 20.26 7.57 -12.49
C ILE A 350 20.30 8.42 -11.22
N TRP A 351 20.32 7.82 -10.03
CA TRP A 351 20.48 8.56 -8.77
C TRP A 351 21.84 9.25 -8.72
N ALA A 352 22.92 8.55 -9.06
CA ALA A 352 24.26 9.13 -9.10
C ALA A 352 24.31 10.36 -10.01
N TYR A 353 23.76 10.23 -11.23
CA TYR A 353 23.66 11.34 -12.18
C TYR A 353 22.80 12.50 -11.63
N SER A 354 21.61 12.19 -11.13
CA SER A 354 20.67 13.19 -10.64
C SER A 354 21.19 13.94 -9.41
N TRP A 355 21.82 13.20 -8.49
CA TRP A 355 22.45 13.76 -7.30
C TRP A 355 23.55 14.74 -7.69
N GLN A 356 24.38 14.40 -8.68
CA GLN A 356 25.47 15.25 -9.12
C GLN A 356 25.02 16.50 -9.89
N HIS A 357 23.97 16.38 -10.71
CA HIS A 357 23.64 17.42 -11.71
C HIS A 357 22.33 18.16 -11.48
N PHE A 358 21.31 17.51 -10.91
CA PHE A 358 19.98 18.09 -10.74
C PHE A 358 19.68 18.57 -9.33
N VAL A 359 20.14 17.84 -8.31
CA VAL A 359 19.86 18.18 -6.91
C VAL A 359 20.66 19.42 -6.52
N ASP A 360 19.96 20.49 -6.12
CA ASP A 360 20.62 21.66 -5.55
C ASP A 360 20.89 21.42 -4.06
N HIS A 361 22.10 20.98 -3.75
CA HIS A 361 22.52 20.73 -2.37
C HIS A 361 22.58 21.98 -1.49
N ARG A 362 22.57 23.18 -2.07
CA ARG A 362 22.66 24.43 -1.32
C ARG A 362 21.29 24.93 -0.88
N HIS A 363 20.32 24.89 -1.79
CA HIS A 363 19.01 25.48 -1.56
C HIS A 363 17.87 24.46 -1.44
N GLY A 364 18.08 23.21 -1.83
CA GLY A 364 17.04 22.20 -1.93
C GLY A 364 16.30 22.20 -3.27
N ALA A 365 15.49 21.15 -3.47
CA ALA A 365 14.80 20.85 -4.73
C ALA A 365 15.73 20.61 -5.94
N TRP A 366 15.13 20.34 -7.09
CA TRP A 366 15.86 20.01 -8.32
C TRP A 366 15.84 21.17 -9.31
N TYR A 367 16.91 21.36 -10.08
CA TYR A 367 16.88 22.24 -11.25
C TYR A 367 15.88 21.71 -12.28
N ARG A 368 15.26 22.58 -13.08
CA ARG A 368 14.26 22.14 -14.07
C ARG A 368 14.90 21.41 -15.26
N ILE A 369 15.92 22.02 -15.83
CA ILE A 369 16.47 21.65 -17.14
C ILE A 369 17.96 21.94 -17.21
N LEU A 370 18.71 21.04 -17.85
CA LEU A 370 20.11 21.21 -18.19
C LEU A 370 20.30 21.03 -19.69
N SER A 371 21.32 21.65 -20.26
CA SER A 371 21.81 21.34 -21.61
C SER A 371 22.32 19.90 -21.70
N SER A 372 22.60 19.45 -22.93
CA SER A 372 23.22 18.14 -23.20
C SER A 372 24.51 17.90 -22.40
N ASP A 373 25.34 18.92 -22.20
CA ASP A 373 26.58 18.89 -21.40
C ASP A 373 26.37 19.21 -19.90
N ASN A 374 25.13 19.05 -19.41
CA ASN A 374 24.72 19.19 -18.01
C ASN A 374 24.90 20.59 -17.39
N ARG A 375 24.81 21.66 -18.20
CA ARG A 375 24.84 23.05 -17.70
C ARG A 375 23.43 23.59 -17.50
N LYS A 376 23.22 24.35 -16.42
CA LYS A 376 21.94 25.02 -16.19
C LYS A 376 21.65 26.04 -17.29
N LEU A 377 20.44 26.00 -17.83
CA LEU A 377 19.99 26.94 -18.86
C LEU A 377 19.44 28.25 -18.29
N SER A 378 18.98 28.24 -17.04
CA SER A 378 18.44 29.41 -16.34
C SER A 378 18.55 29.23 -14.82
N ASN A 379 18.27 30.28 -14.06
CA ASN A 379 18.08 30.21 -12.61
C ASN A 379 16.58 30.13 -12.21
N ASP A 380 15.68 29.88 -13.16
CA ASP A 380 14.25 29.64 -12.91
C ASP A 380 14.07 28.18 -12.52
N LYS A 381 14.27 27.89 -11.22
CA LYS A 381 14.22 26.53 -10.70
C LYS A 381 12.84 25.90 -10.90
N SER A 382 11.80 26.65 -10.62
CA SER A 382 10.42 26.15 -10.59
C SER A 382 9.45 27.20 -11.15
N PRO A 383 9.33 27.31 -12.49
CA PRO A 383 8.22 28.02 -13.11
C PRO A 383 6.89 27.27 -12.91
N ALA A 384 5.77 27.89 -13.30
CA ALA A 384 4.46 27.24 -13.30
C ALA A 384 4.50 25.86 -13.97
N GLY A 385 3.80 24.90 -13.36
CA GLY A 385 3.83 23.48 -13.69
C GLY A 385 4.81 22.67 -12.83
N LYS A 386 5.96 23.23 -12.42
CA LYS A 386 6.95 22.52 -11.59
C LYS A 386 6.81 22.88 -10.11
N THR A 387 6.53 21.87 -9.29
CA THR A 387 6.50 21.97 -7.82
C THR A 387 7.37 20.90 -7.16
N ASP A 388 8.21 20.21 -7.93
CA ASP A 388 8.89 18.96 -7.51
C ASP A 388 7.91 17.82 -7.15
N TYR A 389 6.67 17.89 -7.67
CA TYR A 389 5.70 16.78 -7.69
C TYR A 389 6.33 15.47 -8.16
N HIS A 390 6.99 15.49 -9.33
CA HIS A 390 7.60 14.28 -9.90
C HIS A 390 8.73 13.72 -9.04
N THR A 391 9.61 14.57 -8.51
CA THR A 391 10.78 14.13 -7.74
C THR A 391 10.40 13.63 -6.36
N MET A 392 9.52 14.33 -5.65
CA MET A 392 8.99 13.84 -4.36
C MET A 392 8.05 12.64 -4.56
N GLY A 393 7.18 12.67 -5.57
CA GLY A 393 6.29 11.56 -5.95
C GLY A 393 7.07 10.28 -6.22
N ALA A 394 8.09 10.35 -7.08
CA ALA A 394 9.01 9.23 -7.32
C ALA A 394 9.66 8.73 -6.03
N CYS A 395 10.10 9.63 -5.15
CA CYS A 395 10.66 9.24 -3.85
C CYS A 395 9.63 8.54 -2.96
N HIS A 396 8.36 8.95 -2.97
CA HIS A 396 7.30 8.25 -2.23
C HIS A 396 7.01 6.85 -2.81
N ASP A 397 7.06 6.69 -4.14
CA ASP A 397 6.94 5.37 -4.77
C ASP A 397 8.12 4.45 -4.40
N ILE A 398 9.34 5.00 -4.43
CA ILE A 398 10.56 4.32 -3.98
C ILE A 398 10.45 3.95 -2.50
N LEU A 399 9.96 4.85 -1.64
CA LEU A 399 9.76 4.55 -0.22
C LEU A 399 8.78 3.41 -0.01
N ARG A 400 7.75 3.28 -0.84
CA ARG A 400 6.83 2.14 -0.75
C ARG A 400 7.54 0.81 -1.01
N VAL A 401 8.52 0.80 -1.92
CA VAL A 401 9.39 -0.35 -2.19
C VAL A 401 10.36 -0.61 -1.03
N LEU A 402 11.01 0.44 -0.52
CA LEU A 402 12.08 0.32 0.49
C LEU A 402 11.57 0.17 1.93
N GLN A 403 10.39 0.72 2.24
CA GLN A 403 9.71 0.67 3.55
C GLN A 403 8.55 -0.30 3.56
N ALA A 404 8.52 -1.29 2.66
CA ALA A 404 7.68 -2.43 2.90
C ALA A 404 8.24 -3.17 4.13
N GLU A 405 7.96 -2.65 5.33
CA GLU A 405 8.04 -3.40 6.57
C GLU A 405 6.94 -4.43 6.49
N TRP A 406 7.31 -5.55 5.90
CA TRP A 406 6.45 -6.69 5.83
C TRP A 406 6.35 -7.33 7.21
N PRO A 407 5.18 -7.86 7.57
CA PRO A 407 5.04 -8.59 8.82
C PRO A 407 6.01 -9.77 8.83
N ARG A 408 6.73 -9.94 9.94
CA ARG A 408 7.53 -11.16 10.18
C ARG A 408 6.61 -12.34 10.48
N VAL A 409 5.42 -12.08 11.03
CA VAL A 409 4.42 -13.09 11.36
C VAL A 409 3.06 -12.70 10.80
N VAL A 410 2.37 -13.64 10.16
CA VAL A 410 0.97 -13.47 9.75
C VAL A 410 0.11 -14.49 10.47
N CYS A 411 -0.92 -14.05 11.18
CA CYS A 411 -1.91 -14.95 11.78
C CYS A 411 -3.15 -14.96 10.89
N ALA A 412 -3.49 -16.10 10.31
CA ALA A 412 -4.62 -16.23 9.40
C ALA A 412 -5.77 -17.00 10.05
N GLY A 413 -7.00 -16.53 9.84
CA GLY A 413 -8.19 -17.17 10.43
C GLY A 413 -9.33 -16.20 10.68
N GLU A 414 -10.01 -16.41 11.80
CA GLU A 414 -11.18 -15.62 12.19
C GLU A 414 -10.86 -14.47 13.14
N ALA A 415 -11.60 -13.38 12.96
CA ALA A 415 -11.82 -12.35 13.97
C ALA A 415 -13.34 -12.24 14.17
N LEU A 416 -13.77 -12.14 15.42
CA LEU A 416 -15.18 -12.21 15.80
C LEU A 416 -15.50 -11.27 16.95
N THR A 417 -16.79 -11.12 17.24
CA THR A 417 -17.25 -10.45 18.46
C THR A 417 -17.88 -11.46 19.40
N ASP A 418 -17.36 -11.54 20.61
CA ASP A 418 -17.97 -12.25 21.73
C ASP A 418 -19.10 -11.38 22.31
N LEU A 419 -20.31 -11.93 22.32
CA LEU A 419 -21.44 -11.41 23.06
C LEU A 419 -21.58 -12.21 24.34
N ILE A 420 -21.16 -11.61 25.46
CA ILE A 420 -21.09 -12.27 26.76
C ILE A 420 -22.33 -11.94 27.58
N HIS A 421 -23.03 -12.98 28.06
CA HIS A 421 -24.21 -12.81 28.89
C HIS A 421 -23.82 -12.30 30.29
N GLY A 422 -24.32 -11.12 30.64
CA GLY A 422 -24.14 -10.47 31.93
C GLY A 422 -25.34 -10.63 32.86
N GLN A 423 -25.40 -9.82 33.92
CA GLN A 423 -26.57 -9.78 34.81
C GLN A 423 -27.74 -9.00 34.19
N ALA A 424 -28.96 -9.27 34.66
CA ALA A 424 -30.18 -8.54 34.29
C ALA A 424 -30.44 -8.44 32.77
N HIS A 425 -30.20 -9.53 32.02
CA HIS A 425 -30.39 -9.60 30.55
C HIS A 425 -29.50 -8.65 29.74
N GLN A 426 -28.41 -8.14 30.32
CA GLN A 426 -27.42 -7.35 29.60
C GLN A 426 -26.43 -8.24 28.86
N TRP A 427 -26.01 -7.81 27.68
CA TRP A 427 -24.95 -8.45 26.90
C TRP A 427 -23.79 -7.48 26.74
N ARG A 428 -22.57 -7.95 26.99
CA ARG A 428 -21.35 -7.18 26.74
C ARG A 428 -20.72 -7.64 25.44
N SER A 429 -20.48 -6.70 24.53
CA SER A 429 -19.72 -6.93 23.30
C SER A 429 -18.24 -6.83 23.57
N GLN A 430 -17.46 -7.79 23.09
CA GLN A 430 -16.00 -7.83 23.20
C GLN A 430 -15.39 -8.38 21.91
N VAL A 431 -14.33 -7.75 21.42
CA VAL A 431 -13.58 -8.23 20.25
C VAL A 431 -12.77 -9.48 20.59
N GLY A 432 -12.72 -10.44 19.68
CA GLY A 432 -12.07 -11.74 19.89
C GLY A 432 -11.75 -12.49 18.60
N GLY A 433 -11.38 -13.76 18.75
CA GLY A 433 -10.89 -14.63 17.67
C GLY A 433 -9.49 -15.14 17.98
N SER A 434 -9.27 -16.46 17.87
CA SER A 434 -8.03 -17.07 18.37
C SER A 434 -6.82 -16.61 17.56
N SER A 435 -6.86 -16.74 16.23
CA SER A 435 -5.79 -16.23 15.35
C SER A 435 -5.58 -14.71 15.51
N TRP A 436 -6.67 -13.95 15.70
CA TRP A 436 -6.58 -12.50 15.90
C TRP A 436 -5.93 -12.12 17.25
N ASN A 437 -6.24 -12.83 18.32
CA ASN A 437 -5.60 -12.65 19.63
C ASN A 437 -4.10 -12.96 19.57
N VAL A 438 -3.70 -14.06 18.92
CA VAL A 438 -2.28 -14.39 18.71
C VAL A 438 -1.55 -13.25 18.00
N ALA A 439 -2.16 -12.67 16.96
CA ALA A 439 -1.58 -11.54 16.23
C ALA A 439 -1.36 -10.33 17.15
N ARG A 440 -2.35 -9.99 17.98
CA ARG A 440 -2.27 -8.86 18.91
C ARG A 440 -1.20 -9.05 19.98
N VAL A 441 -1.06 -10.26 20.52
CA VAL A 441 0.00 -10.55 21.49
C VAL A 441 1.37 -10.39 20.84
N LEU A 442 1.60 -10.98 19.67
CA LEU A 442 2.88 -10.85 18.96
C LEU A 442 3.24 -9.41 18.64
N SER A 443 2.27 -8.63 18.15
CA SER A 443 2.45 -7.20 17.91
C SER A 443 2.78 -6.43 19.19
N GLY A 444 2.05 -6.71 20.29
CA GLY A 444 2.29 -6.10 21.60
C GLY A 444 3.67 -6.45 22.21
N LEU A 445 4.27 -7.58 21.80
CA LEU A 445 5.64 -7.96 22.15
C LEU A 445 6.70 -7.36 21.21
N GLY A 446 6.31 -6.55 20.23
CA GLY A 446 7.22 -5.84 19.31
C GLY A 446 7.56 -6.61 18.04
N VAL A 447 6.86 -7.70 17.72
CA VAL A 447 7.03 -8.41 16.44
C VAL A 447 6.15 -7.77 15.39
N SER A 448 6.72 -7.31 14.29
CA SER A 448 5.94 -6.85 13.13
C SER A 448 5.00 -7.96 12.66
N THR A 449 3.69 -7.73 12.80
CA THR A 449 2.66 -8.78 12.70
C THR A 449 1.45 -8.28 11.92
N ALA A 450 0.84 -9.17 11.14
CA ALA A 450 -0.44 -8.92 10.49
C ALA A 450 -1.47 -9.99 10.84
N PHE A 451 -2.75 -9.63 10.76
CA PHE A 451 -3.85 -10.57 10.80
C PHE A 451 -4.48 -10.68 9.41
N ALA A 452 -4.49 -11.90 8.85
CA ALA A 452 -5.04 -12.20 7.53
C ALA A 452 -6.42 -12.86 7.67
N GLY A 453 -7.47 -12.06 7.48
CA GLY A 453 -8.86 -12.49 7.61
C GLY A 453 -9.81 -11.43 7.09
N ALA A 454 -11.11 -11.70 7.17
CA ALA A 454 -12.14 -10.78 6.73
C ALA A 454 -13.12 -10.45 7.87
N ILE A 455 -13.53 -9.18 7.94
CA ILE A 455 -14.50 -8.64 8.91
C ILE A 455 -15.63 -7.90 8.20
N SER A 456 -16.75 -7.67 8.90
CA SER A 456 -17.90 -6.99 8.32
C SER A 456 -17.68 -5.46 8.17
N ARG A 457 -18.63 -4.79 7.51
CA ARG A 457 -18.67 -3.32 7.35
C ARG A 457 -19.62 -2.61 8.32
N ASP A 458 -20.10 -3.32 9.33
CA ASP A 458 -20.95 -2.76 10.39
C ASP A 458 -20.14 -2.36 11.63
N ILE A 459 -20.84 -1.96 12.71
CA ILE A 459 -20.24 -1.51 13.97
C ILE A 459 -19.31 -2.54 14.62
N PHE A 460 -19.58 -3.84 14.49
CA PHE A 460 -18.71 -4.89 15.02
C PHE A 460 -17.42 -4.98 14.21
N GLY A 461 -17.54 -4.89 12.88
CA GLY A 461 -16.40 -4.79 11.97
C GLY A 461 -15.57 -3.53 12.20
N ASP A 462 -16.19 -2.36 12.36
CA ASP A 462 -15.49 -1.11 12.68
C ASP A 462 -14.71 -1.22 14.00
N THR A 463 -15.29 -1.87 15.00
CA THR A 463 -14.62 -2.09 16.30
C THR A 463 -13.42 -3.02 16.16
N LEU A 464 -13.53 -4.09 15.38
CA LEU A 464 -12.41 -5.01 15.08
C LEU A 464 -11.31 -4.33 14.27
N TRP A 465 -11.67 -3.49 13.30
CA TRP A 465 -10.72 -2.70 12.52
C TRP A 465 -9.93 -1.76 13.43
N GLN A 466 -10.62 -0.99 14.27
CA GLN A 466 -9.96 -0.06 15.20
C GLN A 466 -9.08 -0.80 16.20
N ALA A 467 -9.57 -1.89 16.79
CA ALA A 467 -8.77 -2.69 17.72
C ALA A 467 -7.53 -3.32 17.06
N SER A 468 -7.61 -3.64 15.76
CA SER A 468 -6.44 -4.12 14.98
C SER A 468 -5.44 -2.99 14.74
N ALA A 469 -5.92 -1.79 14.42
CA ALA A 469 -5.10 -0.60 14.24
C ALA A 469 -4.39 -0.20 15.55
N ASP A 470 -5.12 -0.19 16.66
CA ASP A 470 -4.61 0.14 18.00
C ASP A 470 -3.57 -0.88 18.48
N ALA A 471 -3.73 -2.14 18.06
CA ALA A 471 -2.75 -3.19 18.33
C ALA A 471 -1.52 -3.12 17.41
N GLY A 472 -1.43 -2.16 16.48
CA GLY A 472 -0.32 -2.00 15.54
C GLY A 472 -0.22 -3.08 14.47
N LEU A 473 -1.33 -3.80 14.18
CA LEU A 473 -1.35 -4.81 13.13
C LEU A 473 -1.27 -4.16 11.75
N ASP A 474 -0.59 -4.82 10.81
CA ASP A 474 -0.58 -4.39 9.42
C ASP A 474 -1.97 -4.60 8.77
N LEU A 475 -2.71 -3.51 8.66
CA LEU A 475 -4.09 -3.50 8.16
C LEU A 475 -4.21 -3.86 6.69
N ARG A 476 -3.11 -3.91 5.93
CA ARG A 476 -3.13 -4.34 4.51
C ARG A 476 -3.58 -5.80 4.35
N PHE A 477 -3.56 -6.60 5.42
CA PHE A 477 -3.97 -8.01 5.43
C PHE A 477 -5.42 -8.21 5.88
N LEU A 478 -6.07 -7.18 6.42
CA LEU A 478 -7.42 -7.25 6.96
C LEU A 478 -8.44 -6.80 5.92
N GLN A 479 -9.29 -7.72 5.47
CA GLN A 479 -10.31 -7.45 4.46
C GLN A 479 -11.63 -7.00 5.10
N ARG A 480 -12.36 -6.12 4.40
CA ARG A 480 -13.69 -5.66 4.82
C ARG A 480 -14.77 -6.09 3.84
N ASN A 481 -15.64 -7.00 4.25
CA ASN A 481 -16.69 -7.60 3.44
C ASN A 481 -18.10 -7.09 3.84
N SER A 482 -19.03 -7.05 2.89
CA SER A 482 -20.42 -6.61 3.13
C SER A 482 -21.32 -7.66 3.80
N LYS A 483 -20.84 -8.90 3.98
CA LYS A 483 -21.55 -9.94 4.74
C LYS A 483 -21.60 -9.60 6.24
N SER A 484 -22.52 -10.28 6.92
CA SER A 484 -22.78 -10.15 8.36
C SER A 484 -21.54 -10.50 9.21
N PRO A 485 -21.43 -9.98 10.44
CA PRO A 485 -20.31 -10.29 11.33
C PRO A 485 -20.38 -11.75 11.80
N LEU A 486 -19.22 -12.30 12.17
CA LEU A 486 -19.17 -13.53 12.95
C LEU A 486 -19.32 -13.18 14.44
N LEU A 487 -20.33 -13.73 15.08
CA LEU A 487 -20.59 -13.51 16.50
C LEU A 487 -20.46 -14.83 17.27
N ALA A 488 -19.85 -14.76 18.46
CA ALA A 488 -19.84 -15.84 19.42
C ALA A 488 -20.74 -15.47 20.61
N ILE A 489 -21.84 -16.20 20.78
CA ILE A 489 -22.74 -16.05 21.92
C ILE A 489 -22.18 -16.87 23.07
N VAL A 490 -21.75 -16.20 24.14
CA VAL A 490 -21.21 -16.82 25.36
C VAL A 490 -22.30 -16.83 26.42
N ALA A 491 -23.06 -17.93 26.47
CA ALA A 491 -24.23 -18.06 27.34
C ALA A 491 -23.85 -18.25 28.82
N GLN A 492 -22.69 -18.87 29.07
CA GLN A 492 -22.10 -19.11 30.38
C GLN A 492 -20.59 -18.87 30.25
N THR A 493 -19.95 -18.30 31.28
CA THR A 493 -18.50 -18.02 31.27
C THR A 493 -17.68 -19.09 31.99
N HIS A 494 -18.29 -19.94 32.82
CA HIS A 494 -17.60 -20.96 33.63
C HIS A 494 -18.42 -22.26 33.75
N PRO A 495 -18.02 -23.37 33.07
CA PRO A 495 -17.13 -23.35 31.92
C PRO A 495 -17.78 -22.56 30.76
N PRO A 496 -16.98 -22.01 29.85
CA PRO A 496 -17.52 -21.21 28.76
C PRO A 496 -18.32 -22.07 27.77
N ASP A 497 -19.55 -21.66 27.45
CA ASP A 497 -20.40 -22.32 26.43
C ASP A 497 -20.68 -21.36 25.27
N TYR A 498 -20.16 -21.74 24.09
CA TYR A 498 -20.18 -20.92 22.89
C TYR A 498 -21.22 -21.42 21.89
N PHE A 499 -22.00 -20.49 21.36
CA PHE A 499 -22.84 -20.68 20.18
C PHE A 499 -22.48 -19.63 19.12
N PHE A 500 -22.12 -20.07 17.91
CA PHE A 500 -21.68 -19.16 16.86
C PHE A 500 -22.84 -18.77 15.95
N VAL A 501 -22.97 -17.48 15.67
CA VAL A 501 -23.90 -16.92 14.68
C VAL A 501 -23.06 -16.43 13.50
N GLY A 502 -23.15 -17.13 12.37
CA GLY A 502 -22.35 -16.81 11.19
C GLY A 502 -22.45 -17.82 10.05
N ASP A 503 -23.64 -18.32 9.71
CA ASP A 503 -23.76 -19.34 8.65
C ASP A 503 -23.25 -18.85 7.26
N ASP A 504 -23.20 -17.52 7.06
CA ASP A 504 -22.64 -16.83 5.88
C ASP A 504 -21.98 -15.51 6.28
N SER A 505 -21.10 -15.55 7.30
CA SER A 505 -20.42 -14.38 7.85
C SER A 505 -19.22 -13.92 7.01
N ALA A 506 -18.78 -12.69 7.25
CA ALA A 506 -17.71 -12.01 6.53
C ALA A 506 -16.37 -12.77 6.49
N ASP A 507 -16.01 -13.46 7.57
CA ASP A 507 -14.78 -14.25 7.66
C ASP A 507 -14.72 -15.38 6.62
N LEU A 508 -15.87 -15.97 6.28
CA LEU A 508 -15.99 -17.00 5.24
C LEU A 508 -15.70 -16.48 3.83
N GLN A 509 -15.66 -15.17 3.64
CA GLN A 509 -15.39 -14.50 2.37
C GLN A 509 -13.93 -14.04 2.26
N PHE A 510 -13.06 -14.43 3.19
CA PHE A 510 -11.64 -14.11 3.12
C PHE A 510 -11.01 -14.71 1.86
N ASP A 511 -10.36 -13.86 1.07
CA ASP A 511 -9.72 -14.21 -0.19
C ASP A 511 -8.20 -14.00 -0.09
N PRO A 512 -7.39 -15.07 0.05
CA PRO A 512 -5.93 -14.95 0.09
C PRO A 512 -5.30 -14.27 -1.13
N GLN A 513 -5.99 -14.22 -2.28
CA GLN A 513 -5.47 -13.58 -3.49
C GLN A 513 -5.50 -12.04 -3.41
N GLN A 514 -6.29 -11.48 -2.49
CA GLN A 514 -6.33 -10.04 -2.23
C GLN A 514 -5.29 -9.59 -1.20
N LEU A 515 -4.44 -10.49 -0.68
CA LEU A 515 -3.34 -10.11 0.19
C LEU A 515 -2.26 -9.31 -0.58
N PRO A 516 -1.52 -8.41 0.09
CA PRO A 516 -0.64 -7.47 -0.60
C PRO A 516 0.47 -8.16 -1.38
N PHE A 517 0.64 -7.85 -2.66
CA PHE A 517 1.63 -8.51 -3.52
C PHE A 517 3.05 -8.53 -2.91
N GLY A 518 3.74 -9.67 -3.05
CA GLY A 518 5.15 -9.84 -2.64
C GLY A 518 5.36 -10.19 -1.17
N TRP A 519 4.31 -10.12 -0.34
CA TRP A 519 4.43 -10.31 1.11
C TRP A 519 5.05 -11.65 1.53
N GLN A 520 4.77 -12.73 0.77
CA GLN A 520 5.22 -14.09 1.11
C GLN A 520 6.75 -14.20 1.19
N GLY A 521 7.50 -13.35 0.46
CA GLY A 521 8.96 -13.34 0.46
C GLY A 521 9.58 -12.81 1.76
N HIS A 522 8.78 -12.25 2.67
CA HIS A 522 9.26 -11.56 3.85
C HIS A 522 8.77 -12.16 5.18
N VAL A 523 7.76 -13.03 5.11
CA VAL A 523 7.17 -13.67 6.30
C VAL A 523 8.03 -14.82 6.77
N GLN A 524 8.28 -14.87 8.07
CA GLN A 524 9.05 -15.94 8.71
C GLN A 524 8.15 -17.04 9.26
N TRP A 525 6.97 -16.64 9.76
CA TRP A 525 5.98 -17.53 10.35
C TRP A 525 4.56 -17.19 9.90
N VAL A 526 3.76 -18.22 9.68
CA VAL A 526 2.31 -18.09 9.57
C VAL A 526 1.65 -18.92 10.67
N HIS A 527 0.64 -18.36 11.34
CA HIS A 527 -0.13 -19.04 12.38
C HIS A 527 -1.56 -19.29 11.90
N PHE A 528 -2.08 -20.50 12.16
CA PHE A 528 -3.46 -20.89 11.91
C PHE A 528 -4.06 -21.55 13.15
N GLY A 529 -5.37 -21.42 13.32
CA GLY A 529 -6.04 -22.11 14.42
C GLY A 529 -7.52 -21.82 14.54
N GLY A 530 -8.11 -22.38 15.60
CA GLY A 530 -9.48 -22.07 15.98
C GLY A 530 -10.54 -22.53 14.99
N ILE A 531 -11.68 -21.84 15.03
CA ILE A 531 -12.87 -22.26 14.27
C ILE A 531 -12.75 -22.02 12.77
N SER A 532 -11.79 -21.21 12.32
CA SER A 532 -11.59 -20.91 10.91
C SER A 532 -11.30 -22.15 10.06
N LEU A 533 -10.61 -23.15 10.63
CA LEU A 533 -10.29 -24.42 9.98
C LEU A 533 -11.43 -25.46 10.04
N ALA A 534 -12.55 -25.15 10.71
CA ALA A 534 -13.71 -26.04 10.81
C ALA A 534 -14.91 -25.58 9.97
N ARG A 535 -14.78 -24.47 9.23
CA ARG A 535 -15.89 -23.82 8.52
C ARG A 535 -15.54 -23.59 7.06
N GLU A 536 -16.31 -24.20 6.17
CA GLU A 536 -16.17 -24.01 4.72
C GLU A 536 -16.85 -22.70 4.26
N PRO A 537 -16.32 -22.03 3.22
CA PRO A 537 -15.14 -22.38 2.42
C PRO A 537 -13.79 -21.95 3.03
N LEU A 538 -13.80 -21.29 4.19
CA LEU A 538 -12.61 -20.70 4.81
C LEU A 538 -11.53 -21.74 5.10
N SER A 539 -11.91 -22.90 5.64
CA SER A 539 -10.98 -24.00 5.95
C SER A 539 -10.19 -24.48 4.73
N THR A 540 -10.86 -24.63 3.58
CA THR A 540 -10.21 -25.00 2.31
C THR A 540 -9.21 -23.92 1.88
N SER A 541 -9.62 -22.65 1.93
CA SER A 541 -8.75 -21.52 1.56
C SER A 541 -7.51 -21.41 2.44
N LEU A 542 -7.67 -21.58 3.76
CA LEU A 542 -6.55 -21.51 4.71
C LEU A 542 -5.59 -22.68 4.58
N LEU A 543 -6.09 -23.91 4.32
CA LEU A 543 -5.23 -25.06 4.05
C LEU A 543 -4.39 -24.85 2.78
N ALA A 544 -5.01 -24.34 1.71
CA ALA A 544 -4.29 -24.01 0.47
C ALA A 544 -3.22 -22.94 0.70
N LEU A 545 -3.55 -21.89 1.46
CA LEU A 545 -2.61 -20.85 1.85
C LEU A 545 -1.43 -21.42 2.66
N ALA A 546 -1.69 -22.28 3.64
CA ALA A 546 -0.66 -22.94 4.45
C ALA A 546 0.29 -23.78 3.57
N ALA A 547 -0.25 -24.57 2.63
CA ALA A 547 0.55 -25.38 1.72
C ALA A 547 1.43 -24.54 0.78
N GLN A 548 0.89 -23.44 0.26
CA GLN A 548 1.62 -22.49 -0.59
C GLN A 548 2.79 -21.86 0.19
N LEU A 549 2.53 -21.34 1.40
CA LEU A 549 3.54 -20.68 2.24
C LEU A 549 4.62 -21.67 2.69
N LYS A 550 4.22 -22.89 3.04
CA LYS A 550 5.18 -23.95 3.41
C LYS A 550 6.14 -24.27 2.26
N THR A 551 5.62 -24.31 1.03
CA THR A 551 6.43 -24.52 -0.19
C THR A 551 7.40 -23.35 -0.43
N ALA A 552 6.99 -22.13 -0.07
CA ALA A 552 7.82 -20.93 -0.14
C ALA A 552 8.86 -20.82 1.01
N GLY A 553 8.94 -21.81 1.92
CA GLY A 553 9.91 -21.83 3.02
C GLY A 553 9.46 -21.11 4.29
N VAL A 554 8.20 -20.64 4.36
CA VAL A 554 7.63 -20.04 5.57
C VAL A 554 7.33 -21.13 6.60
N ARG A 555 7.62 -20.85 7.88
CA ARG A 555 7.32 -21.79 8.98
C ARG A 555 5.86 -21.71 9.40
N VAL A 556 5.25 -22.83 9.73
CA VAL A 556 3.82 -22.94 10.05
C VAL A 556 3.64 -23.25 11.53
N SER A 557 2.88 -22.40 12.22
CA SER A 557 2.37 -22.62 13.57
C SER A 557 0.90 -22.98 13.50
N TYR A 558 0.50 -24.01 14.24
CA TYR A 558 -0.88 -24.48 14.24
C TYR A 558 -1.38 -24.72 15.66
N ASP A 559 -2.51 -24.11 16.01
CA ASP A 559 -3.25 -24.35 17.25
C ASP A 559 -4.67 -24.80 16.89
N PRO A 560 -4.98 -26.11 16.87
CA PRO A 560 -6.32 -26.59 16.58
C PRO A 560 -7.40 -25.90 17.43
N ASN A 561 -7.10 -25.59 18.70
CA ASN A 561 -7.97 -24.86 19.62
C ASN A 561 -9.44 -25.36 19.57
N PHE A 562 -9.63 -26.60 20.01
CA PHE A 562 -10.82 -27.41 19.83
C PHE A 562 -12.11 -26.68 20.20
N ARG A 563 -13.13 -26.81 19.35
CA ARG A 563 -14.49 -26.37 19.60
C ARG A 563 -15.47 -27.47 19.23
N LYS A 564 -16.66 -27.46 19.83
CA LYS A 564 -17.72 -28.47 19.61
C LYS A 564 -18.09 -28.69 18.13
N LEU A 565 -17.82 -27.71 17.26
CA LEU A 565 -18.01 -27.82 15.81
C LEU A 565 -17.06 -28.83 15.14
N MET A 566 -15.90 -29.12 15.75
CA MET A 566 -14.85 -30.00 15.23
C MET A 566 -15.19 -31.48 15.47
N ASP A 567 -16.15 -31.98 14.71
CA ASP A 567 -16.48 -33.41 14.68
C ASP A 567 -15.53 -34.22 13.78
N ARG A 568 -15.87 -35.48 13.47
CA ARG A 568 -15.04 -36.38 12.65
C ARG A 568 -14.72 -35.83 11.25
N ARG A 569 -15.49 -34.88 10.74
CA ARG A 569 -15.20 -34.24 9.44
C ARG A 569 -13.92 -33.40 9.51
N TYR A 570 -13.53 -32.94 10.70
CA TYR A 570 -12.32 -32.17 10.92
C TYR A 570 -11.06 -33.03 10.94
N ASP A 571 -11.15 -34.35 11.09
CA ASP A 571 -9.99 -35.23 11.30
C ASP A 571 -8.98 -35.17 10.15
N SER A 572 -9.49 -35.07 8.92
CA SER A 572 -8.65 -34.86 7.72
C SER A 572 -7.91 -33.53 7.79
N MET A 573 -8.61 -32.45 8.16
CA MET A 573 -8.02 -31.12 8.29
C MET A 573 -6.95 -31.11 9.39
N LEU A 574 -7.23 -31.71 10.55
CA LEU A 574 -6.26 -31.86 11.64
C LEU A 574 -4.97 -32.55 11.16
N GLN A 575 -5.11 -33.66 10.44
CA GLN A 575 -3.96 -34.39 9.90
C GLN A 575 -3.18 -33.54 8.87
N GLN A 576 -3.87 -32.94 7.91
CA GLN A 576 -3.27 -32.14 6.84
C GLN A 576 -2.53 -30.92 7.39
N MET A 577 -3.14 -30.16 8.30
CA MET A 577 -2.49 -29.02 8.95
C MET A 577 -1.30 -29.44 9.82
N THR A 578 -1.42 -30.55 10.55
CA THR A 578 -0.30 -31.08 11.35
C THR A 578 0.90 -31.47 10.48
N VAL A 579 0.67 -32.06 9.30
CA VAL A 579 1.72 -32.41 8.34
C VAL A 579 2.48 -31.18 7.83
N LEU A 580 1.79 -30.04 7.67
CA LEU A 580 2.40 -28.79 7.22
C LEU A 580 3.15 -28.03 8.33
N SER A 581 2.83 -28.32 9.60
CA SER A 581 3.25 -27.55 10.76
C SER A 581 4.71 -27.77 11.16
N ASP A 582 5.38 -26.70 11.58
CA ASP A 582 6.66 -26.74 12.29
C ASP A 582 6.43 -26.74 13.81
N VAL A 583 5.33 -26.13 14.26
CA VAL A 583 4.91 -26.10 15.67
C VAL A 583 3.43 -26.40 15.75
N VAL A 584 3.05 -27.33 16.61
CA VAL A 584 1.64 -27.62 16.96
C VAL A 584 1.44 -27.39 18.45
N LYS A 585 0.45 -26.58 18.82
CA LYS A 585 0.08 -26.36 20.22
C LYS A 585 -1.25 -27.02 20.52
N VAL A 586 -1.34 -27.72 21.64
CA VAL A 586 -2.54 -28.41 22.11
C VAL A 586 -2.64 -28.34 23.64
N SER A 587 -3.85 -28.53 24.15
CA SER A 587 -4.18 -28.65 25.56
C SER A 587 -4.85 -30.00 25.87
N ASP A 588 -5.12 -30.27 27.14
CA ASP A 588 -5.90 -31.44 27.58
C ASP A 588 -7.29 -31.49 26.91
N ASP A 589 -7.95 -30.34 26.81
CA ASP A 589 -9.27 -30.24 26.19
C ASP A 589 -9.20 -30.44 24.68
N ASP A 590 -8.11 -29.98 24.04
CA ASP A 590 -7.88 -30.23 22.62
C ASP A 590 -7.69 -31.71 22.34
N LEU A 591 -6.80 -32.39 23.07
CA LEU A 591 -6.54 -33.81 22.88
C LEU A 591 -7.80 -34.65 23.14
N ARG A 592 -8.53 -34.34 24.23
CA ARG A 592 -9.78 -35.03 24.56
C ARG A 592 -10.84 -34.83 23.48
N GLY A 593 -11.01 -33.60 23.00
CA GLY A 593 -12.02 -33.26 22.00
C GLY A 593 -11.68 -33.78 20.59
N LEU A 594 -10.43 -33.61 20.15
CA LEU A 594 -9.96 -33.99 18.82
C LEU A 594 -9.78 -35.50 18.66
N PHE A 595 -9.46 -36.25 19.72
CA PHE A 595 -9.31 -37.70 19.63
C PHE A 595 -10.49 -38.46 20.24
N ARG A 596 -11.42 -37.75 20.91
CA ARG A 596 -12.62 -38.33 21.57
C ARG A 596 -12.24 -39.47 22.52
N THR A 597 -11.21 -39.23 23.31
CA THR A 597 -10.62 -40.20 24.24
C THR A 597 -10.14 -39.49 25.50
N ASP A 598 -10.16 -40.19 26.63
CA ASP A 598 -9.55 -39.72 27.88
C ASP A 598 -8.09 -40.18 28.02
N ASP A 599 -7.60 -41.03 27.11
CA ASP A 599 -6.18 -41.41 27.02
C ASP A 599 -5.39 -40.33 26.28
N LEU A 600 -5.00 -39.28 27.02
CA LEU A 600 -4.31 -38.10 26.48
C LEU A 600 -2.90 -38.44 25.97
N ASP A 601 -2.22 -39.40 26.58
CA ASP A 601 -0.89 -39.84 26.15
C ASP A 601 -0.96 -40.55 24.78
N ALA A 602 -1.95 -41.43 24.59
CA ALA A 602 -2.19 -42.05 23.29
C ALA A 602 -2.64 -41.03 22.24
N ALA A 603 -3.48 -40.06 22.61
CA ALA A 603 -3.91 -38.98 21.72
C ALA A 603 -2.72 -38.12 21.26
N LEU A 604 -1.85 -37.71 22.18
CA LEU A 604 -0.64 -36.95 21.87
C LEU A 604 0.32 -37.77 21.00
N ALA A 605 0.50 -39.07 21.29
CA ALA A 605 1.32 -39.96 20.47
C ALA A 605 0.77 -40.10 19.04
N GLN A 606 -0.55 -40.22 18.88
CA GLN A 606 -1.21 -40.26 17.58
C GLN A 606 -1.01 -38.94 16.82
N LEU A 607 -1.21 -37.79 17.46
CA LEU A 607 -0.98 -36.48 16.86
C LEU A 607 0.47 -36.30 16.38
N ARG A 608 1.43 -36.71 17.21
CA ARG A 608 2.86 -36.71 16.88
C ARG A 608 3.22 -37.64 15.71
N SER A 609 2.47 -38.73 15.53
CA SER A 609 2.68 -39.65 14.41
C SER A 609 2.36 -39.03 13.05
N PHE A 610 1.50 -38.00 13.00
CA PHE A 610 1.20 -37.28 11.75
C PHE A 610 2.38 -36.46 11.25
N ASN A 611 3.21 -35.91 12.15
CA ASN A 611 4.41 -35.17 11.78
C ASN A 611 5.51 -35.24 12.87
N PRO A 612 6.35 -36.28 12.86
CA PRO A 612 7.40 -36.46 13.88
C PRO A 612 8.47 -35.35 13.91
N ARG A 613 8.50 -34.46 12.91
CA ARG A 613 9.47 -33.37 12.80
C ARG A 613 9.00 -32.07 13.45
N ALA A 614 7.71 -31.91 13.74
CA ALA A 614 7.19 -30.72 14.38
C ALA A 614 7.54 -30.68 15.88
N ALA A 615 7.61 -29.47 16.43
CA ALA A 615 7.62 -29.25 17.87
C ALA A 615 6.18 -29.23 18.41
N TYR A 616 5.93 -29.92 19.51
CA TYR A 616 4.60 -30.03 20.12
C TYR A 616 4.57 -29.35 21.48
N LEU A 617 3.90 -28.21 21.57
CA LEU A 617 3.67 -27.47 22.81
C LEU A 617 2.37 -27.95 23.45
N TYR A 618 2.49 -28.72 24.53
CA TYR A 618 1.36 -29.31 25.23
C TYR A 618 1.12 -28.61 26.57
N THR A 619 0.00 -27.88 26.66
CA THR A 619 -0.38 -27.07 27.82
C THR A 619 -1.37 -27.80 28.73
N ARG A 620 -1.19 -27.69 30.04
CA ARG A 620 -1.97 -28.42 31.08
C ARG A 620 -2.44 -27.48 32.20
N GLY A 621 -2.93 -26.29 31.83
CA GLY A 621 -3.46 -25.31 32.77
C GLY A 621 -2.46 -24.95 33.89
N ASP A 622 -2.89 -25.11 35.15
CA ASP A 622 -2.09 -24.82 36.34
C ASP A 622 -0.89 -25.77 36.54
N GLN A 623 -0.83 -26.88 35.80
CA GLN A 623 0.33 -27.78 35.80
C GLN A 623 1.45 -27.32 34.85
N GLY A 624 1.27 -26.21 34.13
CA GLY A 624 2.24 -25.66 33.20
C GLY A 624 2.16 -26.30 31.81
N ALA A 625 3.31 -26.62 31.21
CA ALA A 625 3.37 -27.20 29.88
C ALA A 625 4.57 -28.12 29.68
N SER A 626 4.48 -28.98 28.67
CA SER A 626 5.61 -29.71 28.12
C SER A 626 5.84 -29.35 26.65
N LEU A 627 7.10 -29.47 26.21
CA LEU A 627 7.47 -29.32 24.81
C LEU A 627 8.11 -30.62 24.34
N HIS A 628 7.66 -31.16 23.21
CA HIS A 628 8.20 -32.39 22.63
C HIS A 628 8.80 -32.10 21.25
N VAL A 629 10.06 -32.45 21.05
CA VAL A 629 10.78 -32.25 19.76
C VAL A 629 11.57 -33.51 19.45
N GLY A 630 11.19 -34.22 18.39
CA GLY A 630 11.78 -35.53 18.09
C GLY A 630 11.56 -36.51 19.26
N ALA A 631 12.65 -37.05 19.81
CA ALA A 631 12.62 -37.93 20.98
C ALA A 631 12.73 -37.18 22.32
N ASP A 632 13.11 -35.90 22.30
CA ASP A 632 13.37 -35.11 23.50
C ASP A 632 12.09 -34.45 24.03
N SER A 633 12.07 -34.20 25.33
CA SER A 633 10.97 -33.47 25.98
C SER A 633 11.44 -32.60 27.13
N TRP A 634 10.79 -31.45 27.29
CA TRP A 634 11.02 -30.48 28.36
C TRP A 634 9.71 -30.22 29.09
N HIS A 635 9.80 -29.82 30.35
CA HIS A 635 8.66 -29.57 31.23
C HIS A 635 8.89 -28.29 32.01
N ALA A 636 7.91 -27.39 32.02
CA ALA A 636 7.94 -26.16 32.80
C ALA A 636 6.65 -26.01 33.61
N PRO A 637 6.75 -25.82 34.94
CA PRO A 637 5.57 -25.58 35.78
C PRO A 637 4.99 -24.19 35.54
N ALA A 638 3.69 -24.02 35.77
CA ALA A 638 3.06 -22.70 35.73
C ALA A 638 3.48 -21.84 36.94
N PRO A 639 3.79 -20.54 36.75
CA PRO A 639 3.95 -19.59 37.84
C PRO A 639 2.70 -19.51 38.72
N ALA A 640 2.90 -19.37 40.03
CA ALA A 640 1.79 -19.18 40.96
C ALA A 640 1.23 -17.75 40.85
N ILE A 641 0.01 -17.63 40.30
CA ILE A 641 -0.68 -16.36 40.10
C ILE A 641 -2.09 -16.38 40.69
N THR A 642 -2.65 -15.19 40.94
CA THR A 642 -4.10 -15.06 41.18
C THR A 642 -4.80 -14.86 39.84
N VAL A 643 -5.55 -15.86 39.39
CA VAL A 643 -6.24 -15.85 38.09
C VAL A 643 -7.42 -14.89 38.11
N ALA A 644 -7.43 -13.91 37.21
CA ALA A 644 -8.56 -13.04 36.96
C ALA A 644 -9.53 -13.65 35.94
N ASP A 645 -8.98 -14.21 34.86
CA ASP A 645 -9.70 -14.85 33.76
C ASP A 645 -8.71 -15.76 33.02
N SER A 646 -9.12 -16.92 32.50
CA SER A 646 -8.24 -17.80 31.71
C SER A 646 -8.41 -17.63 30.20
N VAL A 647 -9.37 -16.80 29.76
CA VAL A 647 -9.63 -16.55 28.34
C VAL A 647 -8.41 -15.91 27.66
N GLY A 648 -7.94 -16.54 26.58
CA GLY A 648 -6.77 -16.08 25.81
C GLY A 648 -5.42 -16.59 26.32
N ALA A 649 -5.36 -17.33 27.44
CA ALA A 649 -4.11 -17.88 27.96
C ALA A 649 -3.41 -18.80 26.95
N GLY A 650 -4.20 -19.61 26.22
CA GLY A 650 -3.69 -20.46 25.16
C GLY A 650 -3.14 -19.68 23.97
N ASP A 651 -3.80 -18.59 23.57
CA ASP A 651 -3.38 -17.73 22.47
C ASP A 651 -2.08 -16.99 22.84
N ALA A 652 -1.99 -16.48 24.06
CA ALA A 652 -0.79 -15.84 24.59
C ALA A 652 0.39 -16.81 24.76
N SER A 653 0.11 -18.06 25.13
CA SER A 653 1.14 -19.10 25.27
C SER A 653 1.82 -19.41 23.94
N ILE A 654 1.06 -19.64 22.86
CA ILE A 654 1.63 -19.89 21.53
C ILE A 654 2.28 -18.62 20.95
N ALA A 655 1.71 -17.44 21.18
CA ALA A 655 2.33 -16.17 20.79
C ALA A 655 3.68 -15.95 21.49
N GLY A 656 3.76 -16.22 22.80
CA GLY A 656 5.00 -16.13 23.58
C GLY A 656 6.05 -17.13 23.11
N PHE A 657 5.64 -18.36 22.79
CA PHE A 657 6.52 -19.35 22.19
C PHE A 657 7.13 -18.85 20.87
N LEU A 658 6.27 -18.36 19.96
CA LEU A 658 6.70 -17.84 18.66
C LEU A 658 7.62 -16.63 18.82
N PHE A 659 7.26 -15.67 19.68
CA PHE A 659 8.11 -14.53 20.03
C PHE A 659 9.51 -15.00 20.45
N SER A 660 9.59 -15.94 21.40
CA SER A 660 10.86 -16.44 21.92
C SER A 660 11.71 -17.13 20.84
N VAL A 661 11.09 -17.89 19.94
CA VAL A 661 11.78 -18.55 18.81
C VAL A 661 12.24 -17.55 17.74
N ILE A 662 11.49 -16.47 17.55
CA ILE A 662 11.75 -15.41 16.55
C ILE A 662 12.87 -14.47 17.02
N ASP A 663 12.89 -14.11 18.30
CA ASP A 663 13.85 -13.20 18.90
C ASP A 663 15.15 -13.92 19.30
N GLY A 664 15.01 -15.12 19.85
CA GLY A 664 16.12 -15.90 20.41
C GLY A 664 16.32 -17.25 19.72
N ALA A 665 16.45 -17.28 18.39
CA ALA A 665 16.51 -18.53 17.61
C ALA A 665 17.61 -19.52 18.03
N ASN A 666 18.64 -19.07 18.76
CA ASN A 666 19.73 -19.89 19.28
C ASN A 666 19.53 -20.34 20.74
N HIS A 667 18.43 -19.94 21.39
CA HIS A 667 18.11 -20.40 22.73
C HIS A 667 17.73 -21.89 22.73
N GLY A 668 17.90 -22.54 23.88
CA GLY A 668 17.45 -23.91 24.05
C GLY A 668 15.93 -24.00 24.14
N TRP A 669 15.39 -25.16 23.75
CA TRP A 669 13.95 -25.47 23.82
C TRP A 669 13.31 -25.24 25.20
N ASP A 670 14.06 -25.44 26.29
CA ASP A 670 13.61 -25.14 27.66
C ASP A 670 13.27 -23.64 27.86
N ALA A 671 14.06 -22.74 27.29
CA ALA A 671 13.84 -21.30 27.39
C ALA A 671 12.57 -20.88 26.65
N HIS A 672 12.36 -21.41 25.44
CA HIS A 672 11.14 -21.17 24.67
C HIS A 672 9.89 -21.68 25.40
N LEU A 673 9.98 -22.87 26.00
CA LEU A 673 8.90 -23.44 26.81
C LEU A 673 8.56 -22.57 28.02
N ARG A 674 9.56 -22.13 28.79
CA ARG A 674 9.34 -21.25 29.95
C ARG A 674 8.70 -19.93 29.54
N PHE A 675 9.12 -19.34 28.42
CA PHE A 675 8.52 -18.12 27.90
C PHE A 675 7.05 -18.32 27.52
N ALA A 676 6.72 -19.43 26.85
CA ALA A 676 5.35 -19.79 26.50
C ALA A 676 4.45 -19.96 27.73
N VAL A 677 4.97 -20.60 28.79
CA VAL A 677 4.22 -20.79 30.05
C VAL A 677 4.03 -19.45 30.77
N ALA A 678 5.07 -18.63 30.87
CA ALA A 678 4.98 -17.30 31.48
C ALA A 678 4.02 -16.37 30.71
N ALA A 679 4.00 -16.43 29.37
CA ALA A 679 3.08 -15.67 28.54
C ALA A 679 1.62 -16.07 28.77
N GLY A 680 1.34 -17.38 28.82
CA GLY A 680 0.01 -17.90 29.15
C GLY A 680 -0.44 -17.48 30.55
N ALA A 681 0.45 -17.56 31.54
CA ALA A 681 0.16 -17.12 32.91
C ALA A 681 -0.06 -15.60 33.00
N ALA A 682 0.74 -14.80 32.28
CA ALA A 682 0.60 -13.34 32.27
C ALA A 682 -0.77 -12.90 31.70
N ALA A 683 -1.27 -13.58 30.67
CA ALA A 683 -2.59 -13.30 30.10
C ALA A 683 -3.71 -13.55 31.12
N CYS A 684 -3.52 -14.45 32.08
CA CYS A 684 -4.51 -14.75 33.10
C CYS A 684 -4.65 -13.65 34.19
N LEU A 685 -3.77 -12.64 34.17
CA LEU A 685 -3.80 -11.52 35.14
C LEU A 685 -4.86 -10.47 34.80
N ALA A 686 -5.47 -10.53 33.61
CA ALA A 686 -6.48 -9.59 33.13
C ALA A 686 -7.63 -10.31 32.41
N ALA A 687 -8.81 -9.69 32.39
CA ALA A 687 -9.99 -10.28 31.77
C ALA A 687 -9.98 -10.22 30.23
N GLY A 688 -10.62 -11.21 29.60
CA GLY A 688 -11.04 -11.19 28.20
C GLY A 688 -9.92 -11.11 27.16
N ALA A 689 -8.97 -12.05 27.22
CA ALA A 689 -7.85 -12.16 26.28
C ALA A 689 -7.06 -10.85 26.08
N SER A 690 -6.89 -10.09 27.16
CA SER A 690 -6.04 -8.90 27.14
C SER A 690 -4.58 -9.31 26.86
N PRO A 691 -3.91 -8.75 25.84
CA PRO A 691 -2.52 -9.10 25.54
C PRO A 691 -1.60 -8.79 26.72
N PRO A 692 -0.79 -9.74 27.20
CA PRO A 692 0.21 -9.45 28.23
C PRO A 692 1.34 -8.59 27.67
N THR A 693 1.88 -7.71 28.50
CA THR A 693 3.07 -6.91 28.16
C THR A 693 4.34 -7.74 28.36
N LEU A 694 5.41 -7.42 27.63
CA LEU A 694 6.70 -8.10 27.78
C LEU A 694 7.20 -8.09 29.24
N GLY A 695 7.08 -6.97 29.94
CA GLY A 695 7.48 -6.85 31.33
C GLY A 695 6.69 -7.76 32.29
N GLN A 696 5.40 -8.01 32.02
CA GLN A 696 4.62 -8.98 32.80
C GLN A 696 5.16 -10.40 32.58
N ILE A 697 5.46 -10.77 31.33
CA ILE A 697 6.00 -12.09 31.01
C ILE A 697 7.38 -12.28 31.66
N GLU A 698 8.27 -11.31 31.52
CA GLU A 698 9.61 -11.33 32.13
C GLU A 698 9.56 -11.42 33.66
N SER A 699 8.58 -10.80 34.30
CA SER A 699 8.40 -10.91 35.76
C SER A 699 8.05 -12.33 36.20
N LEU A 700 7.26 -13.06 35.42
CA LEU A 700 6.84 -14.43 35.69
C LEU A 700 7.86 -15.48 35.23
N LEU A 701 8.76 -15.13 34.31
CA LEU A 701 9.88 -16.00 33.92
C LEU A 701 10.88 -16.22 35.05
N ASN A 702 11.01 -15.23 35.94
CA ASN A 702 11.98 -15.19 37.03
C ASN A 702 11.39 -15.60 38.40
N SER A 703 10.09 -15.94 38.46
CA SER A 703 9.35 -16.24 39.70
C SER A 703 9.37 -17.71 40.10
#